data_AF-A0A8C1ZFA6-F1
#
_entry.id   AF-A0A8C1ZFA6-F1
#
_cell.length_a   1.000
_cell.length_b   1.000
_cell.length_c   1.000
_cell.angle_alpha   90.00
_cell.angle_beta   90.00
_cell.angle_gamma   90.00
#
_symmetry.space_group_name_H-M   'P 1'
#
loop_
_entity.id
_entity.type
_entity.pdbx_description
1 polymer ?
#
loop_
_entity_poly.entity_id
_entity_poly.type
_entity_poly.pdbx_seq_one_letter_code
_entity_poly.pdbx_strand_id
1 'polypeptide(L)'
;MAASSSTGSATEPPGLETQWREIDNLNQQQLRAGDSWYLLDKRWYDQWKEYVHAGDQNSSSYPGKIDNTELYEDLDSYHLKERLSENEDFVLVPAEAWHKLLSWYDMMDNQPPLERKVMCEPPQDIGCLVYLSCRSLSVCMCVNLSHVYLCLIDAIHQKIRQHFNVSETAESRLWMRSTDTSSERLRNLNMTILDSCLSSGMVKYTHLPFTPLNSGHLLCYVTIWRNSADEDSYRGPPGVCGLTNLGNTCFMNSALQCLSNTPPLTEYFLRNSYLEELNFTNPLGMKGEIAEAYADVIKQMWSGRHYSVVPRVFKTKVGHFASQFLGYQQHDSQELLSFLLDGLHEDLNRVKKKEYIELRDADGRPDQEVAEEAWRNHLRRNDSVIVDTFHGLFKSTLVCPECNKVSVTFDPFCYLSVPLPVSKERVMEVFYVSLDPTAKPTQYRLIVPKAGRVIDLCTSLSQATGVPPNQMAVADVFNHRFYRIYQADESLSCILDRDDIFLSSGCVDQDGEEVVMAIYMRERSHYRDYGSGSNNYGTSLFGHPLLMSVPRAQCTREDLYQLLLKRLAYANCSISVANLFFMCMQKYIKHQSMDVPHQQITVQLQECIELFTTVETLEEENPWYCPTCKKHQLATKKLDLWSLPEVLIIHLKRFSYTKYSREKLDTIVEFPLRDLDFSGFLLKKTVNSTEPPCRYDLISVSNHFGGLRDGHYTSYARNKDNGQWYYFDDSKVTYAREEQIVTSAVYLLFYQRQDKIRQPTVPPPVPSSSQPENHISSQTHDGMDGASSCVSMETD
;
A
#
# COMPACT_ATOMS: atom_id res chain seq x y z
N MET A 1 65.45 16.78 -9.26
CA MET A 1 65.40 17.08 -7.82
C MET A 1 64.57 16.01 -7.17
N ALA A 2 65.14 15.32 -6.19
CA ALA A 2 64.45 14.29 -5.42
C ALA A 2 63.34 14.93 -4.57
N ALA A 3 62.15 14.34 -4.58
CA ALA A 3 61.18 14.45 -3.50
C ALA A 3 60.68 13.05 -3.20
N SER A 4 60.96 12.65 -1.97
CA SER A 4 60.83 11.34 -1.36
C SER A 4 59.39 10.81 -1.31
N SER A 5 59.23 9.55 -1.71
CA SER A 5 58.10 8.70 -1.36
C SER A 5 58.09 8.41 0.15
N SER A 6 57.24 9.12 0.89
CA SER A 6 56.91 8.77 2.27
C SER A 6 55.84 7.69 2.26
N THR A 7 56.24 6.45 2.53
CA THR A 7 55.32 5.39 2.99
C THR A 7 54.70 5.84 4.30
N GLY A 8 53.45 6.29 4.26
CA GLY A 8 52.67 6.61 5.45
C GLY A 8 52.43 5.33 6.25
N SER A 9 52.90 5.32 7.49
CA SER A 9 52.57 4.30 8.48
C SER A 9 51.06 4.25 8.69
N ALA A 10 50.44 3.07 8.58
CA ALA A 10 49.07 2.85 9.01
C ALA A 10 48.92 3.33 10.45
N THR A 11 48.05 4.30 10.67
CA THR A 11 47.75 4.81 12.00
C THR A 11 46.89 3.75 12.68
N GLU A 12 47.29 3.26 13.86
CA GLU A 12 46.44 2.36 14.63
C GLU A 12 45.06 3.03 14.82
N PRO A 13 43.97 2.33 14.49
CA PRO A 13 42.65 2.94 14.55
C PRO A 13 42.30 3.25 16.02
N PRO A 14 41.64 4.37 16.31
CA PRO A 14 41.26 4.73 17.68
C PRO A 14 40.29 3.70 18.25
N GLY A 15 40.05 3.71 19.57
CA GLY A 15 39.08 2.80 20.21
C GLY A 15 37.71 2.82 19.51
N LEU A 16 37.00 1.68 19.51
CA LEU A 16 35.76 1.49 18.74
C LEU A 16 34.68 2.54 19.03
N GLU A 17 34.54 2.95 20.29
CA GLU A 17 33.61 4.01 20.70
C GLU A 17 33.98 5.38 20.08
N THR A 18 35.28 5.66 19.96
CA THR A 18 35.78 6.87 19.30
C THR A 18 35.57 6.81 17.80
N GLN A 19 35.76 5.66 17.17
CA GLN A 19 35.47 5.48 15.74
C GLN A 19 34.00 5.74 15.44
N TRP A 20 33.09 5.16 16.22
CA TRP A 20 31.65 5.39 16.08
C TRP A 20 31.31 6.88 16.23
N ARG A 21 31.75 7.51 17.32
CA ARG A 21 31.44 8.91 17.61
C ARG A 21 31.97 9.87 16.54
N GLU A 22 33.18 9.63 16.01
CA GLU A 22 33.76 10.48 14.97
C GLU A 22 33.00 10.36 13.64
N ILE A 23 32.68 9.15 13.21
CA ILE A 23 31.97 8.94 11.94
C ILE A 23 30.50 9.37 12.04
N ASP A 24 29.82 9.09 13.14
CA ASP A 24 28.42 9.49 13.35
C ASP A 24 28.27 11.03 13.37
N ASN A 25 29.18 11.73 14.05
CA ASN A 25 29.18 13.19 14.06
C ASN A 25 29.46 13.79 12.66
N LEU A 26 30.37 13.18 11.89
CA LEU A 26 30.64 13.60 10.51
C LEU A 26 29.44 13.32 9.59
N ASN A 27 28.75 12.19 9.76
CA ASN A 27 27.57 11.84 8.97
C ASN A 27 26.34 12.72 9.27
N GLN A 28 26.32 13.42 10.41
CA GLN A 28 25.27 14.40 10.74
C GLN A 28 25.46 15.76 10.03
N GLN A 29 26.53 15.95 9.25
CA GLN A 29 26.77 17.19 8.50
C GLN A 29 25.79 17.34 7.33
N GLN A 30 25.23 18.55 7.17
CA GLN A 30 24.41 18.89 6.01
C GLN A 30 25.27 19.01 4.74
N LEU A 31 24.79 18.39 3.65
CA LEU A 31 25.38 18.46 2.30
C LEU A 31 25.56 19.91 1.84
N ARG A 32 26.78 20.33 1.47
CA ARG A 32 27.04 21.64 0.85
C ARG A 32 27.59 21.48 -0.56
N ALA A 33 27.24 22.43 -1.43
CA ALA A 33 27.70 22.47 -2.81
C ALA A 33 29.23 22.50 -2.91
N GLY A 34 29.78 21.60 -3.71
CA GLY A 34 31.22 21.44 -3.92
C GLY A 34 31.88 20.44 -2.96
N ASP A 35 31.17 19.95 -1.93
CA ASP A 35 31.70 18.95 -1.02
C ASP A 35 31.87 17.61 -1.74
N SER A 36 32.93 16.88 -1.45
CA SER A 36 33.10 15.50 -1.94
C SER A 36 32.55 14.51 -0.93
N TRP A 37 31.73 13.59 -1.40
CA TRP A 37 31.15 12.49 -0.64
C TRP A 37 31.51 11.18 -1.33
N TYR A 38 31.55 10.08 -0.60
CA TYR A 38 31.99 8.79 -1.12
C TYR A 38 30.92 7.74 -0.92
N LEU A 39 30.75 6.86 -1.91
CA LEU A 39 29.87 5.69 -1.80
C LEU A 39 30.62 4.55 -1.12
N LEU A 40 29.94 3.93 -0.17
CA LEU A 40 30.32 2.69 0.50
C LEU A 40 29.24 1.65 0.27
N ASP A 41 29.63 0.40 0.01
CA ASP A 41 28.71 -0.73 0.02
C ASP A 41 27.98 -0.84 1.36
N LYS A 42 26.65 -1.02 1.30
CA LYS A 42 25.79 -1.05 2.49
C LYS A 42 26.12 -2.21 3.42
N ARG A 43 26.48 -3.39 2.88
CA ARG A 43 26.78 -4.59 3.68
C ARG A 43 28.05 -4.38 4.48
N TRP A 44 29.09 -3.85 3.82
CA TRP A 44 30.35 -3.52 4.51
C TRP A 44 30.12 -2.49 5.62
N TYR A 45 29.34 -1.45 5.34
CA TYR A 45 29.05 -0.39 6.32
C TYR A 45 28.22 -0.88 7.52
N ASP A 46 27.25 -1.77 7.30
CA ASP A 46 26.47 -2.39 8.38
C ASP A 46 27.32 -3.32 9.24
N GLN A 47 28.20 -4.11 8.63
CA GLN A 47 29.15 -4.96 9.35
C GLN A 47 30.12 -4.12 10.19
N TRP A 48 30.60 -2.99 9.66
CA TRP A 48 31.40 -2.03 10.43
C TRP A 48 30.61 -1.43 11.60
N LYS A 49 29.33 -1.08 11.42
CA LYS A 49 28.46 -0.60 12.50
C LYS A 49 28.30 -1.64 13.62
N GLU A 50 28.05 -2.89 13.27
CA GLU A 50 27.97 -3.98 14.25
C GLU A 50 29.30 -4.18 14.99
N TYR A 51 30.42 -4.08 14.27
CA TYR A 51 31.76 -4.19 14.85
C TYR A 51 32.03 -3.08 15.88
N VAL A 52 31.75 -1.81 15.57
CA VAL A 52 32.01 -0.70 16.49
C VAL A 52 31.07 -0.67 17.70
N HIS A 53 29.88 -1.27 17.59
CA HIS A 53 28.91 -1.36 18.69
C HIS A 53 29.07 -2.60 19.58
N ALA A 54 29.63 -3.71 19.08
CA ALA A 54 29.67 -4.98 19.80
C ALA A 54 31.08 -5.60 19.99
N GLY A 55 32.16 -5.01 19.46
CA GLY A 55 33.47 -5.67 19.32
C GLY A 55 34.33 -5.80 20.59
N ASP A 56 34.53 -7.05 21.04
CA ASP A 56 35.80 -7.59 21.56
C ASP A 56 36.77 -7.78 20.36
N GLN A 57 38.07 -7.53 20.55
CA GLN A 57 39.14 -7.66 19.54
C GLN A 57 39.32 -9.07 18.92
N ASN A 58 38.49 -10.06 19.27
CA ASN A 58 38.45 -11.41 18.66
C ASN A 58 37.12 -11.76 17.96
N SER A 59 36.27 -10.79 17.64
CA SER A 59 34.95 -11.03 17.02
C SER A 59 35.00 -11.34 15.51
N SER A 60 34.16 -12.28 15.06
CA SER A 60 33.88 -12.57 13.64
C SER A 60 33.22 -11.41 12.88
N SER A 61 32.90 -10.31 13.56
CA SER A 61 32.30 -9.10 12.97
C SER A 61 33.31 -8.10 12.43
N TYR A 62 34.63 -8.36 12.50
CA TYR A 62 35.62 -7.45 11.89
C TYR A 62 35.33 -7.24 10.39
N PRO A 63 35.09 -5.99 9.93
CA PRO A 63 34.60 -5.73 8.57
C PRO A 63 35.66 -5.91 7.49
N GLY A 64 36.95 -6.07 7.85
CA GLY A 64 38.03 -6.19 6.87
C GLY A 64 38.26 -4.92 6.06
N LYS A 65 38.91 -5.06 4.90
CA LYS A 65 39.12 -3.96 3.96
C LYS A 65 37.79 -3.51 3.34
N ILE A 66 37.66 -2.23 3.02
CA ILE A 66 36.49 -1.67 2.31
C ILE A 66 36.34 -2.39 0.97
N ASP A 67 35.17 -3.01 0.77
CA ASP A 67 34.84 -3.77 -0.44
C ASP A 67 33.57 -3.23 -1.12
N ASN A 68 33.74 -2.59 -2.28
CA ASN A 68 32.66 -2.06 -3.09
C ASN A 68 32.29 -2.99 -4.28
N THR A 69 32.75 -4.25 -4.29
CA THR A 69 32.57 -5.19 -5.41
C THR A 69 31.13 -5.30 -5.90
N GLU A 70 30.17 -5.33 -4.97
CA GLU A 70 28.74 -5.49 -5.29
C GLU A 70 28.10 -4.26 -5.94
N LEU A 71 28.75 -3.10 -5.89
CA LEU A 71 28.28 -1.88 -6.55
C LEU A 71 28.65 -1.85 -8.04
N TYR A 72 29.62 -2.65 -8.48
CA TYR A 72 30.09 -2.67 -9.86
C TYR A 72 29.32 -3.68 -10.72
N GLU A 73 29.02 -3.31 -11.97
CA GLU A 73 28.46 -4.20 -12.98
C GLU A 73 29.49 -5.25 -13.43
N ASP A 74 30.74 -4.82 -13.58
CA ASP A 74 31.88 -5.66 -13.90
C ASP A 74 33.17 -5.15 -13.22
N LEU A 75 34.06 -6.10 -12.89
CA LEU A 75 35.31 -5.84 -12.15
C LEU A 75 36.46 -5.33 -13.03
N ASP A 76 36.27 -5.28 -14.36
CA ASP A 76 37.30 -4.84 -15.31
C ASP A 76 37.19 -3.35 -15.63
N SER A 77 35.97 -2.81 -15.67
CA SER A 77 35.65 -1.43 -16.05
C SER A 77 35.27 -0.52 -14.86
N TYR A 78 34.98 -1.11 -13.70
CA TYR A 78 34.49 -0.43 -12.49
C TYR A 78 33.28 0.49 -12.74
N HIS A 79 32.44 0.15 -13.74
CA HIS A 79 31.15 0.82 -13.93
C HIS A 79 30.17 0.41 -12.84
N LEU A 80 29.42 1.38 -12.31
CA LEU A 80 28.37 1.10 -11.32
C LEU A 80 27.15 0.47 -11.96
N LYS A 81 26.52 -0.48 -11.27
CA LYS A 81 25.23 -1.04 -11.67
C LYS A 81 24.19 0.08 -11.83
N GLU A 82 23.32 -0.06 -12.83
CA GLU A 82 22.16 0.82 -12.95
C GLU A 82 21.16 0.58 -11.80
N ARG A 83 20.45 1.65 -11.39
CA ARG A 83 19.36 1.63 -10.39
C ARG A 83 19.77 1.31 -8.95
N LEU A 84 21.03 1.58 -8.57
CA LEU A 84 21.46 1.52 -7.18
C LEU A 84 20.69 2.52 -6.30
N SER A 85 20.24 2.07 -5.13
CA SER A 85 19.44 2.86 -4.19
C SER A 85 20.19 3.15 -2.89
N GLU A 86 20.13 4.39 -2.43
CA GLU A 86 20.75 4.83 -1.17
C GLU A 86 20.05 4.18 0.03
N ASN A 87 20.83 3.67 0.99
CA ASN A 87 20.41 2.88 2.16
C ASN A 87 19.90 1.46 1.88
N GLU A 88 19.87 1.02 0.63
CA GLU A 88 19.63 -0.39 0.25
C GLU A 88 20.90 -1.01 -0.30
N ASP A 89 21.54 -0.38 -1.30
CA ASP A 89 22.75 -0.89 -1.94
C ASP A 89 24.02 -0.18 -1.44
N PHE A 90 23.95 1.14 -1.22
CA PHE A 90 25.10 1.94 -0.78
C PHE A 90 24.75 2.97 0.30
N VAL A 91 25.78 3.50 0.98
CA VAL A 91 25.72 4.62 1.92
C VAL A 91 26.65 5.74 1.47
N LEU A 92 26.20 6.99 1.61
CA LEU A 92 27.03 8.16 1.37
C LEU A 92 27.71 8.61 2.67
N VAL A 93 29.02 8.80 2.61
CA VAL A 93 29.81 9.38 3.71
C VAL A 93 30.57 10.63 3.26
N PRO A 94 30.71 11.67 4.10
CA PRO A 94 31.52 12.84 3.79
C PRO A 94 32.99 12.46 3.54
N ALA A 95 33.72 13.26 2.76
CA ALA A 95 35.15 13.05 2.50
C ALA A 95 35.98 12.83 3.77
N GLU A 96 35.71 13.58 4.84
CA GLU A 96 36.44 13.43 6.11
C GLU A 96 36.19 12.06 6.76
N ALA A 97 34.96 11.54 6.69
CA ALA A 97 34.61 10.22 7.20
C ALA A 97 35.23 9.12 6.32
N TRP A 98 35.20 9.28 5.00
CA TRP A 98 35.84 8.36 4.06
C TRP A 98 37.34 8.22 4.32
N HIS A 99 38.08 9.33 4.44
CA HIS A 99 39.52 9.26 4.69
C HIS A 99 39.87 8.59 6.01
N LYS A 100 39.04 8.77 7.04
CA LYS A 100 39.18 8.07 8.32
C LYS A 100 38.97 6.56 8.17
N LEU A 101 37.87 6.15 7.56
CA LEU A 101 37.57 4.73 7.30
C LEU A 101 38.67 4.08 6.45
N LEU A 102 39.13 4.75 5.40
CA LEU A 102 40.23 4.30 4.55
C LEU A 102 41.54 4.15 5.32
N SER A 103 41.85 5.08 6.23
CA SER A 103 43.06 5.01 7.06
C SER A 103 43.04 3.86 8.07
N TRP A 104 41.85 3.47 8.53
CA TRP A 104 41.65 2.47 9.58
C TRP A 104 41.54 1.04 9.03
N TYR A 105 40.85 0.88 7.90
CA TYR A 105 40.47 -0.43 7.37
C TYR A 105 41.12 -0.78 6.03
N ASP A 106 41.72 0.20 5.34
CA ASP A 106 42.29 0.05 4.00
C ASP A 106 41.21 -0.36 2.95
N MET A 107 41.56 -0.32 1.66
CA MET A 107 40.65 -0.66 0.55
C MET A 107 41.10 -1.93 -0.17
N MET A 108 40.15 -2.70 -0.71
CA MET A 108 40.43 -3.85 -1.56
C MET A 108 41.34 -3.46 -2.75
N ASP A 109 42.32 -4.32 -3.05
CA ASP A 109 43.34 -4.03 -4.06
C ASP A 109 42.69 -3.79 -5.44
N ASN A 110 43.12 -2.72 -6.13
CA ASN A 110 42.67 -2.27 -7.45
C ASN A 110 41.28 -1.59 -7.56
N GLN A 111 40.49 -1.42 -6.49
CA GLN A 111 39.22 -0.69 -6.58
C GLN A 111 39.42 0.85 -6.50
N PRO A 112 38.81 1.66 -7.39
CA PRO A 112 38.87 3.10 -7.29
C PRO A 112 37.90 3.65 -6.22
N PRO A 113 38.27 4.71 -5.48
CA PRO A 113 37.34 5.37 -4.57
C PRO A 113 36.15 5.97 -5.32
N LEU A 114 34.94 5.69 -4.85
CA LEU A 114 33.69 6.13 -5.49
C LEU A 114 33.29 7.54 -5.05
N GLU A 115 34.07 8.55 -5.48
CA GLU A 115 33.79 9.95 -5.17
C GLU A 115 32.56 10.48 -5.94
N ARG A 116 31.68 11.19 -5.24
CA ARG A 116 30.61 12.02 -5.76
C ARG A 116 30.79 13.43 -5.24
N LYS A 117 30.91 14.38 -6.15
CA LYS A 117 30.81 15.79 -5.78
C LYS A 117 29.36 16.12 -5.54
N VAL A 118 29.07 16.72 -4.39
CA VAL A 118 27.82 17.38 -4.11
C VAL A 118 27.73 18.53 -5.09
N MET A 119 27.05 18.27 -6.19
CA MET A 119 26.64 19.33 -7.07
C MET A 119 25.50 20.03 -6.32
N CYS A 120 25.62 21.33 -6.06
CA CYS A 120 24.40 22.11 -6.27
C CYS A 120 24.02 21.79 -7.70
N GLU A 121 22.82 21.23 -7.93
CA GLU A 121 22.28 21.24 -9.28
C GLU A 121 22.64 22.61 -9.86
N PRO A 122 23.38 22.67 -10.98
CA PRO A 122 23.63 23.96 -11.59
C PRO A 122 22.25 24.60 -11.74
N PRO A 123 22.08 25.90 -11.44
CA PRO A 123 20.79 26.53 -11.59
C PRO A 123 20.31 26.22 -13.00
N GLN A 124 19.37 25.29 -13.14
CA GLN A 124 18.72 25.08 -14.40
C GLN A 124 17.91 26.34 -14.57
N ASP A 125 18.31 27.15 -15.54
CA ASP A 125 17.54 28.29 -15.96
C ASP A 125 16.14 27.80 -16.32
N ILE A 126 15.18 28.04 -15.42
CA ILE A 126 13.77 27.83 -15.73
C ILE A 126 13.39 28.93 -16.71
N GLY A 127 13.41 28.60 -18.00
CA GLY A 127 12.88 29.47 -19.03
C GLY A 127 11.39 29.70 -18.79
N CYS A 128 11.03 30.90 -18.34
CA CYS A 128 9.64 31.28 -18.09
C CYS A 128 9.07 31.97 -19.33
N LEU A 129 8.12 31.35 -20.02
CA LEU A 129 7.34 32.03 -21.05
C LEU A 129 6.27 32.91 -20.37
N VAL A 130 6.44 34.24 -20.48
CA VAL A 130 5.51 35.22 -19.91
C VAL A 130 4.60 35.80 -21.00
N TYR A 131 3.29 35.70 -20.84
CA TYR A 131 2.31 36.31 -21.75
C TYR A 131 1.69 37.55 -21.12
N LEU A 132 1.63 38.63 -21.90
CA LEU A 132 0.94 39.87 -21.54
C LEU A 132 -0.32 39.99 -22.40
N SER A 133 -1.48 40.05 -21.77
CA SER A 133 -2.75 40.30 -22.46
C SER A 133 -3.23 41.71 -22.14
N CYS A 134 -3.19 42.59 -23.13
CA CYS A 134 -3.87 43.88 -23.09
C CYS A 134 -4.81 43.95 -24.30
N ARG A 135 -6.07 44.37 -24.09
CA ARG A 135 -7.18 44.18 -25.04
C ARG A 135 -7.06 44.89 -26.39
N SER A 136 -5.96 45.60 -26.67
CA SER A 136 -5.79 46.36 -27.91
C SER A 136 -4.45 46.16 -28.64
N LEU A 137 -3.46 45.45 -28.09
CA LEU A 137 -2.25 45.10 -28.85
C LEU A 137 -1.56 43.87 -28.24
N SER A 138 -1.49 42.80 -29.02
CA SER A 138 -0.71 41.59 -28.71
C SER A 138 0.76 41.88 -28.98
N VAL A 139 1.55 42.20 -27.96
CA VAL A 139 3.01 42.19 -28.08
C VAL A 139 3.53 40.93 -27.41
N CYS A 140 3.95 39.97 -28.23
CA CYS A 140 4.68 38.79 -27.77
C CYS A 140 6.12 39.22 -27.49
N MET A 141 6.51 39.30 -26.21
CA MET A 141 7.92 39.36 -25.84
C MET A 141 8.25 38.12 -25.02
N CYS A 142 9.03 37.22 -25.60
CA CYS A 142 9.64 36.12 -24.87
C CYS A 142 10.79 36.69 -24.01
N VAL A 143 10.74 36.46 -22.70
CA VAL A 143 11.80 36.86 -21.79
C VAL A 143 12.26 35.63 -21.04
N ASN A 144 13.50 35.19 -21.29
CA ASN A 144 14.12 34.14 -20.50
C ASN A 144 14.54 34.72 -19.15
N LEU A 145 13.88 34.30 -18.08
CA LEU A 145 14.13 34.78 -16.73
C LEU A 145 14.74 33.66 -15.87
N SER A 146 16.07 33.65 -15.76
CA SER A 146 16.86 32.76 -14.90
C SER A 146 16.49 32.87 -13.41
N HIS A 147 16.08 31.76 -12.78
CA HIS A 147 15.73 31.69 -11.35
C HIS A 147 16.18 30.38 -10.69
N VAL A 148 16.48 30.44 -9.39
CA VAL A 148 16.94 29.31 -8.57
C VAL A 148 15.75 28.65 -7.86
N TYR A 149 15.66 27.31 -7.83
CA TYR A 149 14.54 26.54 -7.27
C TYR A 149 14.16 26.84 -5.80
N LEU A 150 15.07 27.42 -5.02
CA LEU A 150 14.86 27.82 -3.62
C LEU A 150 14.27 29.23 -3.45
N CYS A 151 14.10 30.00 -4.54
CA CYS A 151 13.50 31.33 -4.44
C CYS A 151 12.00 31.25 -4.14
N LEU A 152 11.48 32.26 -3.42
CA LEU A 152 10.05 32.44 -3.21
C LEU A 152 9.35 32.83 -4.52
N ILE A 153 8.10 32.41 -4.68
CA ILE A 153 7.26 32.82 -5.83
C ILE A 153 7.13 34.35 -5.90
N ASP A 154 7.13 35.06 -4.77
CA ASP A 154 7.09 36.53 -4.75
C ASP A 154 8.28 37.18 -5.46
N ALA A 155 9.48 36.59 -5.38
CA ALA A 155 10.66 37.11 -6.05
C ALA A 155 10.53 37.06 -7.58
N ILE A 156 9.86 36.03 -8.11
CA ILE A 156 9.51 35.94 -9.54
C ILE A 156 8.47 37.03 -9.88
N HIS A 157 7.44 37.17 -9.05
CA HIS A 157 6.35 38.12 -9.26
C HIS A 157 6.87 39.57 -9.31
N GLN A 158 7.78 39.95 -8.41
CA GLN A 158 8.39 41.28 -8.39
C GLN A 158 9.28 41.55 -9.61
N LYS A 159 10.11 40.58 -10.02
CA LYS A 159 10.95 40.72 -11.23
C LYS A 159 10.13 40.88 -12.50
N ILE A 160 9.02 40.16 -12.64
CA ILE A 160 8.09 40.32 -13.77
C ILE A 160 7.48 41.73 -13.76
N ARG A 161 7.05 42.24 -12.59
CA ARG A 161 6.53 43.61 -12.46
C ARG A 161 7.56 44.67 -12.86
N GLN A 162 8.81 44.50 -12.43
CA GLN A 162 9.91 45.39 -12.80
C GLN A 162 10.22 45.33 -14.30
N HIS A 163 10.29 44.14 -14.88
CA HIS A 163 10.63 43.95 -16.30
C HIS A 163 9.59 44.56 -17.24
N PHE A 164 8.30 44.48 -16.88
CA PHE A 164 7.20 45.04 -17.66
C PHE A 164 6.76 46.44 -17.22
N ASN A 165 7.54 47.14 -16.38
CA ASN A 165 7.24 48.48 -15.86
C ASN A 165 5.80 48.62 -15.31
N VAL A 166 5.35 47.61 -14.56
CA VAL A 166 4.04 47.61 -13.91
C VAL A 166 4.07 48.52 -12.67
N SER A 167 3.14 49.48 -12.61
CA SER A 167 2.97 50.36 -11.44
C SER A 167 2.81 49.57 -10.12
N GLU A 168 3.41 50.05 -9.03
CA GLU A 168 3.23 49.47 -7.69
C GLU A 168 1.76 49.43 -7.25
N THR A 169 0.96 50.39 -7.72
CA THR A 169 -0.48 50.51 -7.41
C THR A 169 -1.38 49.63 -8.27
N ALA A 170 -0.87 48.96 -9.29
CA ALA A 170 -1.66 48.10 -10.18
C ALA A 170 -1.78 46.67 -9.62
N GLU A 171 -2.99 46.12 -9.57
CA GLU A 171 -3.19 44.70 -9.21
C GLU A 171 -2.58 43.78 -10.27
N SER A 172 -1.60 42.96 -9.86
CA SER A 172 -1.02 41.91 -10.68
C SER A 172 -1.32 40.53 -10.07
N ARG A 173 -1.67 39.55 -10.92
CA ARG A 173 -2.01 38.19 -10.49
C ARG A 173 -1.16 37.19 -11.28
N LEU A 174 -0.57 36.23 -10.57
CA LEU A 174 0.27 35.18 -11.15
C LEU A 174 -0.54 33.87 -11.30
N TRP A 175 -0.42 33.24 -12.47
CA TRP A 175 -1.09 32.00 -12.80
C TRP A 175 -0.10 30.99 -13.37
N MET A 176 -0.30 29.72 -13.06
CA MET A 176 0.46 28.56 -13.51
C MET A 176 -0.39 27.76 -14.49
N ARG A 177 0.13 27.48 -15.68
CA ARG A 177 -0.49 26.55 -16.63
C ARG A 177 0.09 25.15 -16.40
N SER A 178 -0.75 24.23 -15.91
CA SER A 178 -0.37 22.83 -15.65
C SER A 178 -0.52 21.95 -16.90
N THR A 179 -1.50 22.25 -17.76
CA THR A 179 -1.72 21.61 -19.08
C THR A 179 -2.28 22.63 -20.09
N ASP A 180 -2.46 22.23 -21.35
CA ASP A 180 -3.08 23.09 -22.38
C ASP A 180 -4.52 23.55 -22.08
N THR A 181 -5.16 22.98 -21.05
CA THR A 181 -6.56 23.27 -20.70
C THR A 181 -6.80 23.75 -19.26
N SER A 182 -5.78 23.73 -18.40
CA SER A 182 -5.90 24.14 -17.00
C SER A 182 -4.90 25.24 -16.62
N SER A 183 -5.40 26.31 -15.99
CA SER A 183 -4.60 27.38 -15.40
C SER A 183 -5.01 27.58 -13.95
N GLU A 184 -4.05 27.43 -13.04
CA GLU A 184 -4.23 27.56 -11.60
C GLU A 184 -3.64 28.89 -11.11
N ARG A 185 -4.30 29.56 -10.16
CA ARG A 185 -3.78 30.81 -9.60
C ARG A 185 -2.79 30.51 -8.49
N LEU A 186 -1.56 31.03 -8.60
CA LEU A 186 -0.58 30.97 -7.53
C LEU A 186 -0.92 32.05 -6.49
N ARG A 187 -1.65 31.66 -5.43
CA ARG A 187 -2.11 32.58 -4.37
C ARG A 187 -1.11 32.72 -3.22
N ASN A 188 -0.34 31.68 -2.94
CA ASN A 188 0.67 31.70 -1.87
C ASN A 188 2.04 32.11 -2.43
N LEU A 189 2.33 33.41 -2.42
CA LEU A 189 3.59 33.96 -2.93
C LEU A 189 4.80 33.66 -2.01
N ASN A 190 4.55 33.19 -0.78
CA ASN A 190 5.56 32.84 0.21
C ASN A 190 6.02 31.36 0.13
N MET A 191 5.57 30.63 -0.88
CA MET A 191 6.01 29.26 -1.16
C MET A 191 7.29 29.28 -2.02
N THR A 192 8.17 28.29 -1.86
CA THR A 192 9.36 28.14 -2.73
C THR A 192 8.96 27.60 -4.10
N ILE A 193 9.78 27.84 -5.13
CA ILE A 193 9.54 27.31 -6.48
C ILE A 193 9.51 25.78 -6.49
N LEU A 194 10.35 25.12 -5.68
CA LEU A 194 10.35 23.66 -5.51
C LEU A 194 9.03 23.15 -4.90
N ASP A 195 8.57 23.75 -3.81
CA ASP A 195 7.32 23.36 -3.13
C ASP A 195 6.08 23.64 -3.99
N SER A 196 6.21 24.56 -4.95
CA SER A 196 5.15 24.89 -5.91
C SER A 196 5.07 23.95 -7.12
N CYS A 197 5.99 22.98 -7.23
CA CYS A 197 6.08 22.04 -8.35
C CYS A 197 6.17 22.70 -9.74
N LEU A 198 6.70 23.92 -9.83
CA LEU A 198 6.88 24.66 -11.09
C LEU A 198 8.07 24.09 -11.88
N SER A 199 7.84 23.58 -13.10
CA SER A 199 8.90 23.09 -14.00
C SER A 199 9.16 24.01 -15.21
N SER A 200 10.31 23.82 -15.87
CA SER A 200 10.68 24.54 -17.10
C SER A 200 9.72 24.20 -18.24
N GLY A 201 9.18 25.23 -18.92
CA GLY A 201 8.14 25.09 -19.96
C GLY A 201 6.71 25.41 -19.52
N MET A 202 6.45 25.62 -18.22
CA MET A 202 5.14 26.06 -17.72
C MET A 202 4.91 27.55 -18.02
N VAL A 203 3.80 27.85 -18.72
CA VAL A 203 3.43 29.21 -19.12
C VAL A 203 2.91 30.02 -17.92
N LYS A 204 3.50 31.20 -17.70
CA LYS A 204 3.11 32.14 -16.64
C LYS A 204 2.51 33.38 -17.29
N TYR A 205 1.40 33.91 -16.78
CA TYR A 205 0.87 35.19 -17.28
C TYR A 205 0.47 36.12 -16.14
N THR A 206 0.58 37.42 -16.40
CA THR A 206 0.22 38.48 -15.45
C THR A 206 -0.93 39.26 -16.05
N HIS A 207 -2.09 39.27 -15.39
CA HIS A 207 -3.24 40.09 -15.80
C HIS A 207 -3.23 41.42 -15.04
N LEU A 208 -3.36 42.54 -15.76
CA LEU A 208 -3.54 43.88 -15.19
C LEU A 208 -4.98 44.35 -15.47
N PRO A 209 -5.79 44.69 -14.45
CA PRO A 209 -7.08 45.33 -14.69
C PRO A 209 -6.90 46.83 -14.96
N PHE A 210 -7.62 47.35 -15.94
CA PHE A 210 -7.89 48.80 -16.04
C PHE A 210 -9.36 49.05 -15.64
N THR A 211 -9.59 50.12 -14.89
CA THR A 211 -10.92 50.69 -14.54
C THR A 211 -10.98 52.15 -14.98
N PRO A 212 -12.15 52.81 -15.13
CA PRO A 212 -13.53 52.32 -15.32
C PRO A 212 -14.28 53.06 -16.46
N LEU A 213 -15.40 52.50 -16.97
CA LEU A 213 -16.64 53.27 -17.21
C LEU A 213 -17.83 52.34 -17.52
N ASN A 214 -18.90 52.50 -16.73
CA ASN A 214 -20.31 52.21 -16.98
C ASN A 214 -20.75 50.87 -17.62
N SER A 215 -21.53 50.15 -16.81
CA SER A 215 -22.68 49.33 -17.19
C SER A 215 -22.40 48.00 -17.89
N GLY A 216 -22.69 46.91 -17.18
CA GLY A 216 -22.98 45.61 -17.77
C GLY A 216 -22.10 44.49 -17.21
N HIS A 217 -22.72 43.58 -16.44
CA HIS A 217 -22.14 42.29 -16.09
C HIS A 217 -21.58 41.58 -17.33
N LEU A 218 -20.32 41.17 -17.30
CA LEU A 218 -19.80 40.16 -18.22
C LEU A 218 -18.94 39.13 -17.47
N LEU A 219 -19.40 37.88 -17.57
CA LEU A 219 -18.71 36.65 -17.22
C LEU A 219 -17.38 36.56 -17.97
N CYS A 220 -16.33 36.12 -17.27
CA CYS A 220 -15.03 35.83 -17.88
C CYS A 220 -15.12 34.48 -18.59
N TYR A 221 -15.33 34.48 -19.91
CA TYR A 221 -15.07 33.32 -20.76
C TYR A 221 -13.57 33.26 -21.04
N VAL A 222 -12.91 32.18 -20.61
CA VAL A 222 -11.55 31.85 -21.03
C VAL A 222 -11.66 31.12 -22.36
N THR A 223 -11.38 31.82 -23.47
CA THR A 223 -11.22 31.18 -24.78
C THR A 223 -9.78 30.67 -24.90
N ILE A 224 -9.59 29.37 -24.72
CA ILE A 224 -8.30 28.68 -24.81
C ILE A 224 -7.97 28.42 -26.29
N TRP A 225 -6.88 29.00 -26.79
CA TRP A 225 -6.35 28.68 -28.13
C TRP A 225 -5.34 27.52 -28.04
N ARG A 226 -5.60 26.47 -28.83
CA ARG A 226 -4.81 25.22 -28.95
C ARG A 226 -3.49 25.47 -29.68
N ASN A 227 -2.39 24.92 -29.15
CA ASN A 227 -1.22 24.55 -29.95
C ASN A 227 -1.17 23.02 -29.96
N SER A 228 -1.68 22.42 -31.04
CA SER A 228 -1.78 20.98 -31.24
C SER A 228 -0.50 20.41 -31.86
N ALA A 229 0.01 19.29 -31.32
CA ALA A 229 0.56 18.24 -32.17
C ALA A 229 0.47 16.81 -31.58
N ASP A 230 0.73 16.56 -30.28
CA ASP A 230 0.96 15.16 -29.85
C ASP A 230 0.16 14.59 -28.66
N GLU A 231 -0.62 15.35 -27.87
CA GLU A 231 -1.46 14.77 -26.78
C GLU A 231 -2.93 14.48 -27.17
N ASP A 232 -3.37 14.83 -28.37
CA ASP A 232 -4.79 14.76 -28.80
C ASP A 232 -5.25 13.38 -29.35
N SER A 233 -4.43 12.32 -29.25
CA SER A 233 -4.72 11.05 -29.94
C SER A 233 -5.56 10.05 -29.12
N TYR A 234 -5.47 10.07 -27.79
CA TYR A 234 -6.20 9.10 -26.97
C TYR A 234 -7.62 9.59 -26.64
N ARG A 235 -8.62 8.82 -27.08
CA ARG A 235 -10.03 8.99 -26.69
C ARG A 235 -10.56 7.71 -26.09
N GLY A 236 -10.52 7.64 -24.77
CA GLY A 236 -11.07 6.53 -23.99
C GLY A 236 -12.47 6.84 -23.44
N PRO A 237 -13.23 5.81 -23.03
CA PRO A 237 -14.45 6.02 -22.28
C PRO A 237 -14.17 6.76 -20.94
N PRO A 238 -14.92 7.82 -20.60
CA PRO A 238 -14.78 8.52 -19.31
C PRO A 238 -14.83 7.57 -18.10
N GLY A 239 -13.94 7.77 -17.13
CA GLY A 239 -13.86 6.94 -15.92
C GLY A 239 -13.10 5.62 -16.12
N VAL A 240 -12.74 5.25 -17.35
CA VAL A 240 -11.84 4.12 -17.65
C VAL A 240 -10.41 4.67 -17.81
N CYS A 241 -9.84 5.07 -16.68
CA CYS A 241 -8.53 5.73 -16.61
C CYS A 241 -7.71 5.15 -15.45
N GLY A 242 -6.46 4.77 -15.72
CA GLY A 242 -5.52 4.27 -14.71
C GLY A 242 -4.95 5.39 -13.82
N LEU A 243 -4.27 5.00 -12.74
CA LEU A 243 -3.53 5.90 -11.87
C LEU A 243 -2.09 5.41 -11.71
N THR A 244 -1.12 6.22 -12.13
CA THR A 244 0.30 5.83 -12.07
C THR A 244 0.77 5.72 -10.62
N ASN A 245 1.41 4.60 -10.27
CA ASN A 245 2.03 4.38 -8.96
C ASN A 245 3.23 5.33 -8.76
N LEU A 246 3.31 5.97 -7.59
CA LEU A 246 4.36 6.93 -7.23
C LEU A 246 5.36 6.36 -6.20
N GLY A 247 5.41 5.02 -6.07
CA GLY A 247 6.19 4.29 -5.09
C GLY A 247 5.32 3.87 -3.91
N ASN A 248 4.90 2.60 -3.89
CA ASN A 248 4.00 2.02 -2.88
C ASN A 248 2.70 2.81 -2.67
N THR A 249 2.18 3.47 -3.71
CA THR A 249 0.92 4.24 -3.63
C THR A 249 -0.31 3.50 -4.17
N CYS A 250 -0.22 2.18 -4.37
CA CYS A 250 -1.33 1.39 -4.89
C CYS A 250 -2.55 1.41 -3.95
N PHE A 251 -2.35 1.51 -2.62
CA PHE A 251 -3.43 1.70 -1.65
C PHE A 251 -4.26 2.97 -1.93
N MET A 252 -3.60 4.05 -2.36
CA MET A 252 -4.22 5.31 -2.74
C MET A 252 -4.95 5.21 -4.07
N ASN A 253 -4.32 4.56 -5.05
CA ASN A 253 -4.92 4.35 -6.36
C ASN A 253 -6.22 3.52 -6.24
N SER A 254 -6.20 2.42 -5.48
CA SER A 254 -7.38 1.57 -5.28
C SER A 254 -8.53 2.32 -4.59
N ALA A 255 -8.26 3.09 -3.53
CA ALA A 255 -9.28 3.91 -2.87
C ALA A 255 -9.86 5.00 -3.80
N LEU A 256 -9.00 5.69 -4.57
CA LEU A 256 -9.42 6.70 -5.53
C LEU A 256 -10.27 6.12 -6.66
N GLN A 257 -9.93 4.94 -7.18
CA GLN A 257 -10.73 4.25 -8.21
C GLN A 257 -12.13 3.89 -7.70
N CYS A 258 -12.24 3.43 -6.45
CA CYS A 258 -13.53 3.12 -5.82
C CYS A 258 -14.40 4.37 -5.65
N LEU A 259 -13.82 5.46 -5.13
CA LEU A 259 -14.50 6.75 -4.98
C LEU A 259 -14.86 7.39 -6.32
N SER A 260 -13.97 7.32 -7.32
CA SER A 260 -14.18 7.84 -8.68
C SER A 260 -15.37 7.17 -9.38
N ASN A 261 -15.60 5.89 -9.10
CA ASN A 261 -16.76 5.16 -9.60
C ASN A 261 -17.97 5.19 -8.64
N THR A 262 -18.02 6.15 -7.71
CA THR A 262 -19.21 6.46 -6.91
C THR A 262 -20.02 7.56 -7.60
N PRO A 263 -21.12 7.24 -8.31
CA PRO A 263 -21.75 8.19 -9.23
C PRO A 263 -22.23 9.50 -8.58
N PRO A 264 -22.88 9.52 -7.39
CA PRO A 264 -23.32 10.75 -6.76
C PRO A 264 -22.16 11.72 -6.46
N LEU A 265 -21.03 11.18 -6.00
CA LEU A 265 -19.84 11.95 -5.65
C LEU A 265 -19.16 12.50 -6.90
N THR A 266 -18.92 11.64 -7.89
CA THR A 266 -18.25 12.04 -9.14
C THR A 266 -19.05 13.07 -9.92
N GLU A 267 -20.38 12.92 -10.02
CA GLU A 267 -21.21 13.91 -10.69
C GLU A 267 -21.18 15.28 -10.01
N TYR A 268 -21.13 15.32 -8.68
CA TYR A 268 -21.01 16.55 -7.91
C TYR A 268 -19.72 17.33 -8.27
N PHE A 269 -18.58 16.63 -8.41
CA PHE A 269 -17.32 17.26 -8.81
C PHE A 269 -17.27 17.64 -10.29
N LEU A 270 -17.81 16.81 -11.18
CA LEU A 270 -17.86 17.11 -12.62
C LEU A 270 -18.77 18.30 -12.96
N ARG A 271 -19.84 18.51 -12.19
CA ARG A 271 -20.73 19.68 -12.33
C ARG A 271 -20.18 20.95 -11.69
N ASN A 272 -19.00 20.89 -11.05
CA ASN A 272 -18.39 21.99 -10.30
C ASN A 272 -19.20 22.48 -9.09
N SER A 273 -20.16 21.70 -8.59
CA SER A 273 -20.99 22.08 -7.43
C SER A 273 -20.15 22.30 -6.16
N TYR A 274 -19.02 21.60 -6.04
CA TYR A 274 -18.09 21.76 -4.92
C TYR A 274 -17.55 23.18 -4.73
N LEU A 275 -17.40 23.96 -5.81
CA LEU A 275 -16.82 25.30 -5.75
C LEU A 275 -17.64 26.26 -4.87
N GLU A 276 -18.96 26.09 -4.81
CA GLU A 276 -19.86 26.92 -4.01
C GLU A 276 -19.87 26.48 -2.53
N GLU A 277 -19.52 25.22 -2.24
CA GLU A 277 -19.60 24.63 -0.91
C GLU A 277 -18.26 24.64 -0.15
N LEU A 278 -17.14 24.89 -0.82
CA LEU A 278 -15.79 24.95 -0.23
C LEU A 278 -15.75 25.80 1.06
N ASN A 279 -15.15 25.24 2.10
CA ASN A 279 -15.07 25.82 3.43
C ASN A 279 -13.62 26.06 3.85
N PHE A 280 -13.07 27.20 3.40
CA PHE A 280 -11.71 27.64 3.72
C PHE A 280 -11.47 27.99 5.20
N THR A 281 -12.54 28.17 5.97
CA THR A 281 -12.50 28.67 7.35
C THR A 281 -12.74 27.60 8.41
N ASN A 282 -13.08 26.37 8.00
CA ASN A 282 -13.37 25.29 8.92
C ASN A 282 -12.11 24.92 9.72
N PRO A 283 -12.10 25.03 11.06
CA PRO A 283 -10.94 24.67 11.87
C PRO A 283 -10.59 23.18 11.80
N LEU A 284 -11.53 22.33 11.38
CA LEU A 284 -11.33 20.88 11.22
C LEU A 284 -11.04 20.48 9.76
N GLY A 285 -11.12 21.42 8.81
CA GLY A 285 -10.86 21.16 7.40
C GLY A 285 -9.41 21.41 6.99
N MET A 286 -9.11 21.12 5.74
CA MET A 286 -7.79 21.28 5.11
C MET A 286 -7.77 22.50 4.18
N LYS A 287 -8.54 23.54 4.55
CA LYS A 287 -8.70 24.79 3.81
C LYS A 287 -9.18 24.61 2.36
N GLY A 288 -9.94 23.54 2.07
CA GLY A 288 -10.42 23.24 0.72
C GLY A 288 -9.37 22.59 -0.19
N GLU A 289 -8.13 22.43 0.25
CA GLU A 289 -7.03 21.96 -0.60
C GLU A 289 -7.18 20.48 -0.98
N ILE A 290 -7.75 19.65 -0.10
CA ILE A 290 -7.99 18.23 -0.39
C ILE A 290 -9.14 18.11 -1.38
N ALA A 291 -10.23 18.85 -1.17
CA ALA A 291 -11.36 18.85 -2.09
C ALA A 291 -11.00 19.36 -3.50
N GLU A 292 -10.17 20.41 -3.61
CA GLU A 292 -9.69 20.91 -4.90
C GLU A 292 -8.77 19.90 -5.61
N ALA A 293 -7.81 19.31 -4.90
CA ALA A 293 -6.90 18.32 -5.47
C ALA A 293 -7.63 17.04 -5.90
N TYR A 294 -8.62 16.59 -5.10
CA TYR A 294 -9.48 15.47 -5.46
C TYR A 294 -10.31 15.77 -6.71
N ALA A 295 -10.93 16.95 -6.78
CA ALA A 295 -11.73 17.37 -7.93
C ALA A 295 -10.92 17.37 -9.24
N ASP A 296 -9.67 17.81 -9.19
CA ASP A 296 -8.76 17.81 -10.33
C ASP A 296 -8.49 16.40 -10.85
N VAL A 297 -8.16 15.45 -9.96
CA VAL A 297 -7.97 14.04 -10.32
C VAL A 297 -9.23 13.45 -10.94
N ILE A 298 -10.41 13.66 -10.34
CA ILE A 298 -11.68 13.17 -10.88
C ILE A 298 -11.97 13.74 -12.26
N LYS A 299 -11.76 15.04 -12.47
CA LYS A 299 -11.98 15.67 -13.78
C LYS A 299 -11.04 15.12 -14.84
N GLN A 300 -9.78 14.83 -14.51
CA GLN A 300 -8.83 14.22 -15.44
C GLN A 300 -9.24 12.79 -15.79
N MET A 301 -9.57 11.95 -14.79
CA MET A 301 -10.00 10.56 -15.00
C MET A 301 -11.28 10.45 -15.83
N TRP A 302 -12.21 11.40 -15.68
CA TRP A 302 -13.48 11.44 -16.40
C TRP A 302 -13.48 12.35 -17.64
N SER A 303 -12.31 12.85 -18.06
CA SER A 303 -12.19 13.66 -19.28
C SER A 303 -12.27 12.84 -20.58
N GLY A 304 -11.98 11.53 -20.51
CA GLY A 304 -11.82 10.64 -21.66
C GLY A 304 -10.55 10.89 -22.49
N ARG A 305 -9.64 11.77 -22.04
CA ARG A 305 -8.42 12.16 -22.77
C ARG A 305 -7.15 11.47 -22.30
N HIS A 306 -7.20 10.79 -21.17
CA HIS A 306 -6.03 10.18 -20.54
C HIS A 306 -6.22 8.68 -20.36
N TYR A 307 -5.23 7.89 -20.76
CA TYR A 307 -5.17 6.46 -20.44
C TYR A 307 -4.87 6.23 -18.95
N SER A 308 -3.96 7.02 -18.39
CA SER A 308 -3.59 7.02 -16.98
C SER A 308 -3.29 8.44 -16.52
N VAL A 309 -3.64 8.77 -15.28
CA VAL A 309 -3.34 10.05 -14.62
C VAL A 309 -2.27 9.84 -13.57
N VAL A 310 -1.41 10.84 -13.37
CA VAL A 310 -0.36 10.80 -12.34
C VAL A 310 -0.77 11.71 -11.17
N PRO A 311 -1.27 11.17 -10.04
CA PRO A 311 -1.85 11.97 -8.95
C PRO A 311 -0.81 12.62 -8.02
N ARG A 312 0.23 13.26 -8.58
CA ARG A 312 1.33 13.87 -7.79
C ARG A 312 0.86 14.96 -6.84
N VAL A 313 0.06 15.91 -7.35
CA VAL A 313 -0.45 17.03 -6.55
C VAL A 313 -1.30 16.50 -5.41
N PHE A 314 -2.20 15.57 -5.70
CA PHE A 314 -3.03 14.92 -4.70
C PHE A 314 -2.19 14.20 -3.63
N LYS A 315 -1.19 13.39 -4.02
CA LYS A 315 -0.28 12.70 -3.09
C LYS A 315 0.43 13.68 -2.16
N THR A 316 0.94 14.78 -2.71
CA THR A 316 1.63 15.82 -1.92
C THR A 316 0.70 16.48 -0.91
N LYS A 317 -0.55 16.80 -1.31
CA LYS A 317 -1.55 17.39 -0.40
C LYS A 317 -1.96 16.42 0.70
N VAL A 318 -2.20 15.15 0.37
CA VAL A 318 -2.49 14.10 1.37
C VAL A 318 -1.33 13.99 2.37
N GLY A 319 -0.09 13.87 1.90
CA GLY A 319 1.08 13.79 2.78
C GLY A 319 1.32 15.04 3.64
N HIS A 320 0.90 16.22 3.18
CA HIS A 320 1.00 17.47 3.93
C HIS A 320 0.07 17.49 5.15
N PHE A 321 -1.18 17.05 4.99
CA PHE A 321 -2.19 17.07 6.06
C PHE A 321 -2.21 15.78 6.90
N ALA A 322 -1.75 14.66 6.34
CA ALA A 322 -1.60 13.39 7.02
C ALA A 322 -0.19 12.85 6.79
N SER A 323 0.73 13.24 7.68
CA SER A 323 2.17 12.94 7.58
C SER A 323 2.48 11.43 7.53
N GLN A 324 1.59 10.59 8.07
CA GLN A 324 1.69 9.14 7.95
C GLN A 324 1.75 8.66 6.49
N PHE A 325 1.16 9.39 5.54
CA PHE A 325 1.16 9.05 4.10
C PHE A 325 2.23 9.80 3.29
N LEU A 326 3.17 10.52 3.94
CA LEU A 326 4.19 11.31 3.24
C LEU A 326 5.29 10.42 2.60
N GLY A 327 5.62 9.32 3.27
CA GLY A 327 6.64 8.37 2.84
C GLY A 327 6.28 7.53 1.61
N TYR A 328 7.11 6.54 1.32
CA TYR A 328 6.91 5.54 0.27
C TYR A 328 6.69 4.15 0.89
N GLN A 329 6.12 4.09 2.10
CA GLN A 329 5.78 2.83 2.75
C GLN A 329 4.40 2.36 2.28
N GLN A 330 4.15 1.06 2.34
CA GLN A 330 2.82 0.51 2.14
C GLN A 330 1.91 0.94 3.30
N HIS A 331 0.66 1.28 2.97
CA HIS A 331 -0.34 1.73 3.94
C HIS A 331 -1.66 0.99 3.76
N ASP A 332 -2.52 1.11 4.77
CA ASP A 332 -3.87 0.57 4.71
C ASP A 332 -4.77 1.48 3.87
N SER A 333 -5.37 0.92 2.81
CA SER A 333 -6.32 1.66 1.96
C SER A 333 -7.57 2.13 2.73
N GLN A 334 -7.96 1.42 3.80
CA GLN A 334 -9.09 1.78 4.65
C GLN A 334 -8.77 3.03 5.49
N GLU A 335 -7.56 3.13 6.04
CA GLU A 335 -7.12 4.31 6.79
C GLU A 335 -7.10 5.56 5.90
N LEU A 336 -6.55 5.43 4.69
CA LEU A 336 -6.59 6.51 3.72
C LEU A 336 -8.03 6.88 3.35
N LEU A 337 -8.89 5.90 3.08
CA LEU A 337 -10.29 6.15 2.73
C LEU A 337 -11.00 6.90 3.86
N SER A 338 -10.78 6.52 5.12
CA SER A 338 -11.34 7.21 6.28
C SER A 338 -10.85 8.67 6.35
N PHE A 339 -9.55 8.91 6.12
CA PHE A 339 -8.98 10.25 6.05
C PHE A 339 -9.59 11.08 4.91
N LEU A 340 -9.78 10.49 3.73
CA LEU A 340 -10.34 11.19 2.57
C LEU A 340 -11.81 11.53 2.75
N LEU A 341 -12.62 10.62 3.30
CA LEU A 341 -14.04 10.89 3.58
C LEU A 341 -14.18 12.02 4.60
N ASP A 342 -13.39 12.01 5.67
CA ASP A 342 -13.40 13.07 6.68
C ASP A 342 -12.87 14.40 6.11
N GLY A 343 -11.75 14.38 5.39
CA GLY A 343 -11.17 15.58 4.79
C GLY A 343 -12.06 16.22 3.74
N LEU A 344 -12.67 15.43 2.85
CA LEU A 344 -13.66 15.92 1.89
C LEU A 344 -14.93 16.42 2.60
N HIS A 345 -15.35 15.76 3.69
CA HIS A 345 -16.49 16.21 4.47
C HIS A 345 -16.23 17.60 5.06
N GLU A 346 -15.10 17.80 5.72
CA GLU A 346 -14.78 19.04 6.41
C GLU A 346 -14.45 20.19 5.45
N ASP A 347 -13.80 19.90 4.32
CA ASP A 347 -13.55 20.89 3.25
C ASP A 347 -14.85 21.34 2.56
N LEU A 348 -15.88 20.51 2.53
CA LEU A 348 -17.17 20.79 1.87
C LEU A 348 -18.32 20.97 2.86
N ASN A 349 -18.01 21.17 4.14
CA ASN A 349 -19.03 21.34 5.16
C ASN A 349 -19.74 22.70 4.99
N ARG A 350 -21.05 22.63 4.69
CA ARG A 350 -21.96 23.75 4.53
C ARG A 350 -22.14 24.50 5.86
N VAL A 351 -21.99 23.82 7.00
CA VAL A 351 -22.00 24.43 8.33
C VAL A 351 -20.69 25.19 8.58
N LYS A 352 -20.77 26.53 8.58
CA LYS A 352 -19.59 27.39 8.82
C LYS A 352 -19.22 27.55 10.30
N LYS A 353 -20.21 27.48 11.20
CA LYS A 353 -20.01 27.60 12.65
C LYS A 353 -20.59 26.38 13.36
N LYS A 354 -19.71 25.49 13.82
CA LYS A 354 -20.11 24.29 14.57
C LYS A 354 -20.46 24.68 16.01
N GLU A 355 -21.73 24.64 16.36
CA GLU A 355 -22.18 24.82 17.75
C GLU A 355 -21.81 23.62 18.60
N TYR A 356 -21.45 23.87 19.87
CA TYR A 356 -21.30 22.79 20.84
C TYR A 356 -22.67 22.21 21.17
N ILE A 357 -22.82 20.91 20.98
CA ILE A 357 -24.05 20.16 21.29
C ILE A 357 -23.67 19.06 22.26
N GLU A 358 -24.26 19.08 23.43
CA GLU A 358 -24.13 18.01 24.42
C GLU A 358 -25.00 16.83 23.99
N LEU A 359 -24.37 15.68 23.73
CA LEU A 359 -25.08 14.45 23.40
C LEU A 359 -25.74 13.91 24.66
N ARG A 360 -27.02 13.54 24.53
CA ARG A 360 -27.82 12.98 25.63
C ARG A 360 -28.08 11.51 25.38
N ASP A 361 -28.09 10.74 26.46
CA ASP A 361 -28.55 9.35 26.47
C ASP A 361 -30.05 9.30 26.12
N ALA A 362 -30.53 8.14 25.70
CA ALA A 362 -31.96 7.95 25.45
C ALA A 362 -32.79 8.18 26.72
N ASP A 363 -32.26 7.82 27.90
CA ASP A 363 -32.90 7.95 29.22
C ASP A 363 -34.37 7.43 29.25
N GLY A 364 -34.62 6.34 28.51
CA GLY A 364 -35.94 5.70 28.41
C GLY A 364 -36.91 6.30 27.40
N ARG A 365 -36.48 7.31 26.63
CA ARG A 365 -37.25 7.86 25.51
C ARG A 365 -37.34 6.86 24.35
N PRO A 366 -38.37 6.96 23.48
CA PRO A 366 -38.50 6.10 22.31
C PRO A 366 -37.31 6.24 21.35
N ASP A 367 -36.81 5.10 20.84
CA ASP A 367 -35.67 5.04 19.91
C ASP A 367 -35.82 6.02 18.72
N GLN A 368 -37.02 6.09 18.14
CA GLN A 368 -37.32 6.97 17.00
C GLN A 368 -37.05 8.45 17.31
N GLU A 369 -37.47 8.93 18.48
CA GLU A 369 -37.30 10.33 18.88
C GLU A 369 -35.82 10.65 19.14
N VAL A 370 -35.10 9.75 19.80
CA VAL A 370 -33.67 9.92 20.11
C VAL A 370 -32.83 9.86 18.83
N ALA A 371 -33.16 8.95 17.91
CA ALA A 371 -32.48 8.85 16.63
C ALA A 371 -32.69 10.10 15.75
N GLU A 372 -33.91 10.62 15.67
CA GLU A 372 -34.21 11.86 14.95
C GLU A 372 -33.51 13.07 15.57
N GLU A 373 -33.44 13.14 16.90
CA GLU A 373 -32.68 14.17 17.61
C GLU A 373 -31.18 14.06 17.31
N ALA A 374 -30.61 12.86 17.39
CA ALA A 374 -29.21 12.61 17.10
C ALA A 374 -28.85 12.98 15.66
N TRP A 375 -29.67 12.58 14.68
CA TRP A 375 -29.46 12.93 13.28
C TRP A 375 -29.57 14.44 13.04
N ARG A 376 -30.56 15.11 13.64
CA ARG A 376 -30.71 16.56 13.55
C ARG A 376 -29.51 17.29 14.17
N ASN A 377 -29.01 16.80 15.30
CA ASN A 377 -27.83 17.35 15.97
C ASN A 377 -26.55 17.13 15.13
N HIS A 378 -26.44 15.97 14.46
CA HIS A 378 -25.37 15.70 13.51
C HIS A 378 -25.41 16.69 12.33
N LEU A 379 -26.57 16.86 11.67
CA LEU A 379 -26.73 17.80 10.55
C LEU A 379 -26.48 19.26 10.92
N ARG A 380 -26.75 19.67 12.16
CA ARG A 380 -26.43 21.03 12.65
C ARG A 380 -24.93 21.33 12.69
N ARG A 381 -24.08 20.30 12.70
CA ARG A 381 -22.61 20.43 12.74
C ARG A 381 -21.94 19.96 11.45
N ASN A 382 -22.58 19.02 10.77
CA ASN A 382 -22.01 18.23 9.68
C ASN A 382 -23.05 18.14 8.56
N ASP A 383 -22.93 19.00 7.56
CA ASP A 383 -23.80 19.01 6.38
C ASP A 383 -22.91 19.16 5.14
N SER A 384 -22.77 18.10 4.35
CA SER A 384 -21.98 18.10 3.12
C SER A 384 -22.39 16.97 2.19
N VAL A 385 -21.89 16.98 0.95
CA VAL A 385 -22.08 15.89 -0.01
C VAL A 385 -21.65 14.52 0.54
N ILE A 386 -20.65 14.48 1.44
CA ILE A 386 -20.20 13.23 2.07
C ILE A 386 -21.25 12.72 3.06
N VAL A 387 -21.89 13.61 3.82
CA VAL A 387 -23.00 13.25 4.72
C VAL A 387 -24.20 12.75 3.91
N ASP A 388 -24.53 13.46 2.83
CA ASP A 388 -25.63 13.10 1.93
C ASP A 388 -25.44 11.71 1.31
N THR A 389 -24.19 11.36 0.97
CA THR A 389 -23.86 10.15 0.19
C THR A 389 -23.55 8.94 1.08
N PHE A 390 -22.73 9.11 2.13
CA PHE A 390 -22.11 8.00 2.86
C PHE A 390 -22.56 7.85 4.31
N HIS A 391 -23.24 8.84 4.90
CA HIS A 391 -23.56 8.77 6.33
C HIS A 391 -24.84 7.96 6.61
N GLY A 392 -24.69 6.95 7.47
CA GLY A 392 -25.78 6.23 8.12
C GLY A 392 -25.82 6.50 9.63
N LEU A 393 -26.64 5.74 10.35
CA LEU A 393 -26.79 5.84 11.80
C LEU A 393 -26.83 4.43 12.43
N PHE A 394 -26.05 4.23 13.48
CA PHE A 394 -26.13 3.08 14.37
C PHE A 394 -26.97 3.41 15.60
N LYS A 395 -27.58 2.38 16.20
CA LYS A 395 -27.97 2.39 17.61
C LYS A 395 -26.91 1.65 18.41
N SER A 396 -26.22 2.35 19.30
CA SER A 396 -25.23 1.79 20.21
C SER A 396 -25.88 1.55 21.57
N THR A 397 -25.86 0.30 22.05
CA THR A 397 -26.35 -0.06 23.38
C THR A 397 -25.19 -0.54 24.25
N LEU A 398 -24.96 0.15 25.36
CA LEU A 398 -23.94 -0.17 26.36
C LEU A 398 -24.59 -0.63 27.67
N VAL A 399 -24.15 -1.74 28.24
CA VAL A 399 -24.65 -2.25 29.53
C VAL A 399 -23.51 -2.37 30.54
N CYS A 400 -23.67 -1.68 31.66
CA CYS A 400 -22.71 -1.77 32.77
C CYS A 400 -22.79 -3.13 33.48
N PRO A 401 -21.68 -3.87 33.66
CA PRO A 401 -21.70 -5.16 34.35
C PRO A 401 -21.97 -5.04 35.86
N GLU A 402 -21.72 -3.87 36.46
CA GLU A 402 -21.89 -3.69 37.91
C GLU A 402 -23.26 -3.13 38.31
N CYS A 403 -23.67 -2.01 37.70
CA CYS A 403 -24.94 -1.35 38.04
C CYS A 403 -26.10 -1.68 37.10
N ASN A 404 -25.85 -2.46 36.04
CA ASN A 404 -26.83 -2.79 35.00
C ASN A 404 -27.49 -1.56 34.32
N LYS A 405 -26.89 -0.36 34.43
CA LYS A 405 -27.33 0.80 33.64
C LYS A 405 -27.17 0.45 32.14
N VAL A 406 -28.27 0.59 31.42
CA VAL A 406 -28.31 0.56 29.96
C VAL A 406 -28.19 2.00 29.47
N SER A 407 -27.22 2.26 28.60
CA SER A 407 -27.02 3.53 27.92
C SER A 407 -27.22 3.30 26.42
N VAL A 408 -28.05 4.12 25.79
CA VAL A 408 -28.41 4.00 24.37
C VAL A 408 -28.10 5.31 23.68
N THR A 409 -27.23 5.26 22.67
CA THR A 409 -26.87 6.39 21.82
C THR A 409 -27.11 6.07 20.35
N PHE A 410 -27.25 7.11 19.53
CA PHE A 410 -27.36 6.98 18.09
C PHE A 410 -26.21 7.72 17.43
N ASP A 411 -25.36 6.97 16.74
CA ASP A 411 -24.04 7.44 16.31
C ASP A 411 -23.92 7.38 14.78
N PRO A 412 -23.54 8.48 14.10
CA PRO A 412 -23.37 8.49 12.67
C PRO A 412 -22.13 7.70 12.24
N PHE A 413 -22.17 7.08 11.06
CA PHE A 413 -21.04 6.36 10.48
C PHE A 413 -20.94 6.61 8.98
N CYS A 414 -19.74 6.54 8.41
CA CYS A 414 -19.50 6.68 6.96
C CYS A 414 -19.09 5.37 6.26
N TYR A 415 -18.78 4.31 7.02
CA TYR A 415 -18.53 2.95 6.53
C TYR A 415 -18.76 1.92 7.65
N LEU A 416 -18.96 0.65 7.28
CA LEU A 416 -19.06 -0.48 8.21
C LEU A 416 -17.73 -1.24 8.22
N SER A 417 -17.12 -1.45 9.39
CA SER A 417 -15.95 -2.33 9.51
C SER A 417 -16.36 -3.66 10.14
N VAL A 418 -16.71 -4.63 9.31
CA VAL A 418 -17.26 -5.91 9.76
C VAL A 418 -16.15 -6.91 10.12
N PRO A 419 -16.24 -7.57 11.28
CA PRO A 419 -15.33 -8.65 11.64
C PRO A 419 -15.60 -9.88 10.76
N LEU A 420 -14.55 -10.66 10.50
CA LEU A 420 -14.69 -11.98 9.90
C LEU A 420 -14.71 -13.05 10.99
N PRO A 421 -15.49 -14.14 10.83
CA PRO A 421 -15.38 -15.31 11.69
C PRO A 421 -13.95 -15.83 11.70
N VAL A 422 -13.31 -15.80 12.87
CA VAL A 422 -11.94 -16.29 13.03
C VAL A 422 -12.00 -17.78 13.32
N SER A 423 -11.43 -18.60 12.43
CA SER A 423 -11.22 -20.02 12.71
C SER A 423 -10.31 -20.16 13.94
N LYS A 424 -10.76 -20.97 14.90
CA LYS A 424 -9.94 -21.36 16.07
C LYS A 424 -8.81 -22.33 15.69
N GLU A 425 -8.86 -22.86 14.48
CA GLU A 425 -7.93 -23.85 13.94
C GLU A 425 -7.11 -23.25 12.78
N ARG A 426 -5.86 -23.70 12.64
CA ARG A 426 -4.94 -23.41 11.53
C ARG A 426 -4.46 -24.72 10.93
N VAL A 427 -4.23 -24.71 9.63
CA VAL A 427 -3.65 -25.82 8.88
C VAL A 427 -2.14 -25.63 8.82
N MET A 428 -1.36 -26.65 9.15
CA MET A 428 0.10 -26.65 9.07
C MET A 428 0.59 -27.79 8.19
N GLU A 429 1.56 -27.51 7.33
CA GLU A 429 2.28 -28.52 6.55
C GLU A 429 3.59 -28.84 7.26
N VAL A 430 3.85 -30.13 7.48
CA VAL A 430 5.02 -30.59 8.24
C VAL A 430 5.64 -31.82 7.62
N PHE A 431 6.94 -32.01 7.83
CA PHE A 431 7.70 -33.17 7.36
C PHE A 431 7.96 -34.12 8.53
N TYR A 432 7.38 -35.31 8.48
CA TYR A 432 7.65 -36.36 9.45
C TYR A 432 8.86 -37.20 9.03
N VAL A 433 9.82 -37.35 9.93
CA VAL A 433 11.03 -38.17 9.78
C VAL A 433 10.94 -39.34 10.76
N SER A 434 10.77 -40.54 10.20
CA SER A 434 10.70 -41.79 10.97
C SER A 434 12.06 -42.17 11.57
N LEU A 435 12.05 -42.95 12.65
CA LEU A 435 13.21 -43.69 13.15
C LEU A 435 13.66 -44.80 12.19
N ASP A 436 12.73 -45.32 11.38
CA ASP A 436 13.04 -46.34 10.38
C ASP A 436 13.88 -45.73 9.25
N PRO A 437 15.16 -46.14 9.08
CA PRO A 437 16.01 -45.64 8.00
C PRO A 437 15.49 -46.02 6.62
N THR A 438 14.54 -46.95 6.54
CA THR A 438 13.88 -47.36 5.31
C THR A 438 12.65 -46.52 4.93
N ALA A 439 12.13 -45.73 5.85
CA ALA A 439 11.00 -44.87 5.56
C ALA A 439 11.47 -43.53 4.97
N LYS A 440 10.91 -43.13 3.83
CA LYS A 440 11.13 -41.78 3.29
C LYS A 440 10.42 -40.74 4.17
N PRO A 441 10.99 -39.53 4.32
CA PRO A 441 10.27 -38.42 4.94
C PRO A 441 8.92 -38.22 4.27
N THR A 442 7.88 -38.06 5.09
CA THR A 442 6.50 -37.96 4.63
C THR A 442 5.94 -36.60 5.02
N GLN A 443 5.40 -35.88 4.05
CA GLN A 443 4.75 -34.58 4.25
C GLN A 443 3.30 -34.81 4.68
N TYR A 444 2.93 -34.23 5.82
CA TYR A 444 1.59 -34.24 6.38
C TYR A 444 1.00 -32.85 6.37
N ARG A 445 -0.33 -32.81 6.29
CA ARG A 445 -1.14 -31.60 6.50
C ARG A 445 -2.00 -31.84 7.72
N LEU A 446 -1.83 -31.00 8.74
CA LEU A 446 -2.45 -31.16 10.05
C LEU A 446 -3.30 -29.95 10.38
N ILE A 447 -4.41 -30.18 11.08
CA ILE A 447 -5.26 -29.13 11.63
C ILE A 447 -4.96 -29.04 13.12
N VAL A 448 -4.59 -27.84 13.58
CA VAL A 448 -4.17 -27.58 14.96
C VAL A 448 -4.80 -26.29 15.49
N PRO A 449 -4.99 -26.13 16.81
CA PRO A 449 -5.51 -24.88 17.38
C PRO A 449 -4.55 -23.70 17.14
N LYS A 450 -5.06 -22.54 16.72
CA LYS A 450 -4.24 -21.32 16.52
C LYS A 450 -3.52 -20.87 17.79
N ALA A 451 -4.23 -20.91 18.92
CA ALA A 451 -3.69 -20.61 20.25
C ALA A 451 -3.13 -21.87 20.95
N GLY A 452 -2.85 -22.94 20.19
CA GLY A 452 -2.29 -24.18 20.71
C GLY A 452 -0.78 -24.08 20.97
N ARG A 453 -0.24 -25.15 21.53
CA ARG A 453 1.20 -25.34 21.82
C ARG A 453 1.81 -26.37 20.87
N VAL A 454 3.13 -26.41 20.78
CA VAL A 454 3.87 -27.36 19.95
C VAL A 454 3.46 -28.81 20.23
N ILE A 455 3.12 -29.14 21.48
CA ILE A 455 2.58 -30.47 21.83
C ILE A 455 1.26 -30.80 21.12
N ASP A 456 0.42 -29.82 20.79
CA ASP A 456 -0.85 -30.03 20.08
C ASP A 456 -0.57 -30.44 18.62
N LEU A 457 0.50 -29.91 18.01
CA LEU A 457 0.99 -30.33 16.70
C LEU A 457 1.49 -31.78 16.73
N CYS A 458 2.29 -32.13 17.73
CA CYS A 458 2.73 -33.52 17.94
C CYS A 458 1.54 -34.46 18.19
N THR A 459 0.54 -34.01 18.95
CA THR A 459 -0.69 -34.77 19.23
C THR A 459 -1.51 -35.02 17.97
N SER A 460 -1.63 -34.00 17.10
CA SER A 460 -2.29 -34.15 15.80
C SER A 460 -1.54 -35.14 14.90
N LEU A 461 -0.21 -35.06 14.81
CA LEU A 461 0.61 -35.99 14.02
C LEU A 461 0.61 -37.42 14.60
N SER A 462 0.53 -37.56 15.92
CA SER A 462 0.50 -38.85 16.62
C SER A 462 -0.69 -39.71 16.17
N GLN A 463 -1.84 -39.10 15.92
CA GLN A 463 -3.03 -39.79 15.42
C GLN A 463 -2.79 -40.42 14.04
N ALA A 464 -1.96 -39.81 13.19
CA ALA A 464 -1.65 -40.29 11.85
C ALA A 464 -0.48 -41.29 11.83
N THR A 465 0.52 -41.10 12.69
CA THR A 465 1.78 -41.86 12.66
C THR A 465 1.86 -42.98 13.69
N GLY A 466 1.01 -42.96 14.72
CA GLY A 466 1.05 -43.90 15.85
C GLY A 466 2.20 -43.67 16.83
N VAL A 467 3.04 -42.65 16.62
CA VAL A 467 4.15 -42.31 17.53
C VAL A 467 3.63 -41.42 18.66
N PRO A 468 3.99 -41.67 19.94
CA PRO A 468 3.59 -40.82 21.05
C PRO A 468 4.07 -39.36 20.92
N PRO A 469 3.25 -38.35 21.29
CA PRO A 469 3.62 -36.93 21.13
C PRO A 469 4.89 -36.53 21.90
N ASN A 470 5.15 -37.17 23.04
CA ASN A 470 6.33 -36.94 23.88
C ASN A 470 7.63 -37.55 23.33
N GLN A 471 7.55 -38.32 22.23
CA GLN A 471 8.71 -38.89 21.55
C GLN A 471 9.01 -38.16 20.23
N MET A 472 8.40 -36.99 20.00
CA MET A 472 8.61 -36.20 18.81
C MET A 472 9.43 -34.93 19.13
N ALA A 473 10.47 -34.69 18.35
CA ALA A 473 11.20 -33.43 18.35
C ALA A 473 10.76 -32.59 17.14
N VAL A 474 10.35 -31.35 17.39
CA VAL A 474 9.89 -30.41 16.36
C VAL A 474 11.00 -29.40 16.09
N ALA A 475 11.39 -29.24 14.83
CA ALA A 475 12.47 -28.33 14.46
C ALA A 475 12.18 -27.60 13.15
N ASP A 476 12.54 -26.32 13.11
CA ASP A 476 12.61 -25.52 11.90
C ASP A 476 13.95 -25.78 11.19
N VAL A 477 13.89 -26.08 9.90
CA VAL A 477 15.04 -26.39 9.05
C VAL A 477 15.21 -25.29 8.01
N PHE A 478 16.35 -24.61 8.05
CA PHE A 478 16.72 -23.60 7.06
C PHE A 478 18.11 -23.89 6.51
N ASN A 479 18.26 -23.83 5.18
CA ASN A 479 19.54 -24.04 4.48
C ASN A 479 20.30 -25.31 4.93
N HIS A 480 19.59 -26.45 4.94
CA HIS A 480 20.12 -27.77 5.34
C HIS A 480 20.58 -27.86 6.81
N ARG A 481 20.16 -26.94 7.69
CA ARG A 481 20.48 -26.93 9.13
C ARG A 481 19.22 -26.79 9.98
N PHE A 482 19.28 -27.28 11.22
CA PHE A 482 18.28 -26.91 12.21
C PHE A 482 18.51 -25.45 12.60
N TYR A 483 17.56 -24.59 12.24
CA TYR A 483 17.56 -23.19 12.66
C TYR A 483 17.10 -23.09 14.11
N ARG A 484 16.05 -23.83 14.46
CA ARG A 484 15.50 -23.87 15.81
C ARG A 484 14.90 -25.24 16.11
N ILE A 485 15.05 -25.70 17.35
CA ILE A 485 14.33 -26.86 17.90
C ILE A 485 13.36 -26.32 18.95
N TYR A 486 12.07 -26.62 18.80
CA TYR A 486 11.01 -26.10 19.65
C TYR A 486 10.78 -26.99 20.87
N GLN A 487 10.40 -26.36 21.99
CA GLN A 487 9.95 -27.08 23.18
C GLN A 487 8.45 -27.36 23.12
N ALA A 488 8.00 -28.43 23.78
CA ALA A 488 6.62 -28.88 23.73
C ALA A 488 5.59 -27.85 24.27
N ASP A 489 6.01 -26.99 25.19
CA ASP A 489 5.20 -25.96 25.84
C ASP A 489 5.18 -24.61 25.10
N GLU A 490 6.03 -24.43 24.09
CA GLU A 490 6.05 -23.21 23.27
C GLU A 490 4.76 -23.05 22.46
N SER A 491 4.39 -21.80 22.19
CA SER A 491 3.20 -21.46 21.41
C SER A 491 3.39 -21.79 19.93
N LEU A 492 2.34 -22.32 19.28
CA LEU A 492 2.32 -22.53 17.82
C LEU A 492 2.42 -21.22 17.04
N SER A 493 2.10 -20.07 17.66
CA SER A 493 2.29 -18.75 17.05
C SER A 493 3.76 -18.42 16.76
N CYS A 494 4.71 -19.16 17.34
CA CYS A 494 6.14 -19.02 17.06
C CYS A 494 6.60 -19.71 15.77
N ILE A 495 5.71 -20.47 15.10
CA ILE A 495 5.96 -21.15 13.84
C ILE A 495 5.23 -20.42 12.71
N LEU A 496 5.98 -19.90 11.73
CA LEU A 496 5.45 -19.17 10.58
C LEU A 496 5.02 -20.13 9.47
N ASP A 497 4.08 -19.72 8.61
CA ASP A 497 3.59 -20.56 7.49
C ASP A 497 4.65 -20.88 6.43
N ARG A 498 5.75 -20.13 6.42
CA ARG A 498 6.88 -20.31 5.50
C ARG A 498 8.00 -21.21 6.04
N ASP A 499 7.91 -21.58 7.32
CA ASP A 499 8.98 -22.34 7.98
C ASP A 499 8.87 -23.82 7.57
N ASP A 500 10.01 -24.44 7.28
CA ASP A 500 10.08 -25.84 6.92
C ASP A 500 10.19 -26.69 8.19
N ILE A 501 9.05 -27.14 8.71
CA ILE A 501 8.97 -27.82 10.01
C ILE A 501 9.14 -29.32 9.87
N PHE A 502 10.16 -29.86 10.54
CA PHE A 502 10.47 -31.27 10.61
C PHE A 502 10.14 -31.84 12.00
N LEU A 503 9.38 -32.93 12.04
CA LEU A 503 9.10 -33.71 13.25
C LEU A 503 9.85 -35.04 13.19
N SER A 504 10.82 -35.23 14.08
CA SER A 504 11.61 -36.46 14.18
C SER A 504 11.13 -37.31 15.35
N SER A 505 10.89 -38.60 15.10
CA SER A 505 10.54 -39.56 16.16
C SER A 505 11.76 -40.05 16.95
N GLY A 506 11.55 -40.39 18.22
CA GLY A 506 12.54 -41.02 19.11
C GLY A 506 13.76 -40.19 19.46
N CYS A 507 13.71 -38.88 19.25
CA CYS A 507 14.84 -37.95 19.45
C CYS A 507 14.58 -37.01 20.63
N VAL A 508 14.22 -37.56 21.78
CA VAL A 508 13.90 -36.80 23.00
C VAL A 508 14.72 -37.38 24.15
N ASP A 509 15.37 -36.52 24.93
CA ASP A 509 16.12 -36.93 26.13
C ASP A 509 15.12 -37.48 27.16
N GLN A 510 14.99 -38.80 27.21
CA GLN A 510 14.23 -39.50 28.23
C GLN A 510 15.18 -39.74 29.42
N ASP A 511 14.93 -39.02 30.51
CA ASP A 511 15.58 -39.22 31.82
C ASP A 511 17.10 -38.91 31.92
N GLY A 512 17.71 -38.23 30.95
CA GLY A 512 19.12 -37.80 31.00
C GLY A 512 20.14 -38.87 30.59
N GLU A 513 19.66 -40.04 30.15
CA GLU A 513 20.46 -41.18 29.73
C GLU A 513 20.91 -41.10 28.27
N GLU A 514 20.25 -40.29 27.43
CA GLU A 514 20.54 -40.13 26.01
C GLU A 514 20.87 -38.68 25.64
N VAL A 515 21.74 -38.48 24.65
CA VAL A 515 22.08 -37.19 24.08
C VAL A 515 21.54 -37.14 22.66
N VAL A 516 20.71 -36.14 22.37
CA VAL A 516 20.21 -35.89 21.02
C VAL A 516 21.27 -35.12 20.23
N MET A 517 21.75 -35.70 19.13
CA MET A 517 22.73 -35.11 18.23
C MET A 517 22.10 -34.71 16.91
N ALA A 518 22.47 -33.52 16.43
CA ALA A 518 22.14 -33.05 15.07
C ALA A 518 23.22 -33.49 14.08
N ILE A 519 22.81 -34.15 13.00
CA ILE A 519 23.68 -34.67 11.95
C ILE A 519 23.46 -33.86 10.68
N TYR A 520 24.56 -33.33 10.15
CA TYR A 520 24.59 -32.53 8.92
C TYR A 520 25.43 -33.24 7.85
N MET A 521 24.89 -33.36 6.65
CA MET A 521 25.60 -33.97 5.52
C MET A 521 26.36 -32.90 4.73
N ARG A 522 27.65 -33.13 4.52
CA ARG A 522 28.53 -32.23 3.77
C ARG A 522 29.13 -32.93 2.57
N GLU A 523 28.99 -32.34 1.40
CA GLU A 523 29.71 -32.76 0.21
C GLU A 523 31.05 -32.05 0.17
N ARG A 524 32.10 -32.80 -0.15
CA ARG A 524 33.42 -32.23 -0.41
C ARG A 524 33.52 -31.93 -1.90
N SER A 525 33.44 -30.66 -2.27
CA SER A 525 33.60 -30.24 -3.66
C SER A 525 35.02 -30.56 -4.12
N HIS A 526 35.13 -31.25 -5.27
CA HIS A 526 36.40 -31.45 -5.97
C HIS A 526 36.74 -30.28 -6.92
N TYR A 527 35.91 -29.25 -6.98
CA TYR A 527 36.16 -28.10 -7.82
C TYR A 527 37.23 -27.21 -7.16
N ARG A 528 38.38 -27.07 -7.83
CA ARG A 528 39.34 -26.02 -7.50
C ARG A 528 38.72 -24.69 -7.92
N ASP A 529 38.48 -23.80 -6.97
CA ASP A 529 38.33 -22.39 -7.29
C ASP A 529 39.64 -21.90 -7.92
N TYR A 530 39.59 -21.58 -9.20
CA TYR A 530 40.67 -20.84 -9.89
C TYR A 530 40.68 -19.41 -9.34
N GLY A 531 41.24 -19.22 -8.15
CA GLY A 531 41.33 -17.88 -7.56
C GLY A 531 41.92 -17.79 -6.16
N SER A 532 41.92 -18.87 -5.36
CA SER A 532 42.47 -18.82 -4.00
C SER A 532 43.65 -19.76 -3.83
N GLY A 533 44.83 -19.21 -3.56
CA GLY A 533 46.09 -19.94 -3.31
C GLY A 533 46.14 -20.73 -2.00
N SER A 534 44.98 -21.11 -1.45
CA SER A 534 44.88 -21.91 -0.22
C SER A 534 44.27 -23.27 -0.54
N ASN A 535 44.90 -24.33 -0.02
CA ASN A 535 44.60 -25.73 -0.31
C ASN A 535 43.30 -26.25 0.37
N ASN A 536 42.32 -25.39 0.61
CA ASN A 536 41.09 -25.73 1.32
C ASN A 536 39.99 -26.14 0.32
N TYR A 537 39.65 -27.43 0.34
CA TYR A 537 38.45 -27.94 -0.30
C TYR A 537 37.21 -27.29 0.33
N GLY A 538 36.39 -26.59 -0.46
CA GLY A 538 35.08 -26.10 -0.02
C GLY A 538 34.14 -27.27 0.33
N THR A 539 33.41 -27.16 1.43
CA THR A 539 32.35 -28.12 1.78
C THR A 539 30.99 -27.44 1.75
N SER A 540 30.07 -27.96 0.95
CA SER A 540 28.66 -27.52 0.89
C SER A 540 27.80 -28.47 1.72
N LEU A 541 26.78 -27.93 2.39
CA LEU A 541 25.76 -28.76 3.02
C LEU A 541 24.74 -29.19 1.99
N PHE A 542 24.19 -30.39 2.16
CA PHE A 542 23.15 -30.92 1.29
C PHE A 542 22.21 -31.85 2.06
N GLY A 543 21.04 -32.15 1.48
CA GLY A 543 20.04 -33.05 2.06
C GLY A 543 19.33 -32.49 3.30
N HIS A 544 18.59 -33.34 4.01
CA HIS A 544 17.85 -32.95 5.21
C HIS A 544 18.65 -33.26 6.47
N PRO A 545 18.77 -32.33 7.44
CA PRO A 545 19.45 -32.60 8.70
C PRO A 545 18.68 -33.68 9.48
N LEU A 546 19.41 -34.50 10.24
CA LEU A 546 18.83 -35.61 11.01
C LEU A 546 19.07 -35.41 12.51
N LEU A 547 18.07 -35.74 13.32
CA LEU A 547 18.25 -35.94 14.76
C LEU A 547 18.47 -37.42 15.05
N MET A 548 19.35 -37.68 16.02
CA MET A 548 19.70 -39.02 16.49
C MET A 548 19.94 -38.98 17.99
N SER A 549 19.27 -39.84 18.75
CA SER A 549 19.62 -40.09 20.15
C SER A 549 20.81 -41.03 20.26
N VAL A 550 21.74 -40.69 21.13
CA VAL A 550 22.95 -41.46 21.42
C VAL A 550 23.03 -41.71 22.93
N PRO A 551 23.20 -42.96 23.39
CA PRO A 551 23.37 -43.25 24.81
C PRO A 551 24.56 -42.51 25.42
N ARG A 552 24.34 -41.84 26.55
CA ARG A 552 25.35 -41.04 27.27
C ARG A 552 26.38 -41.93 27.96
N ALA A 553 26.00 -43.15 28.33
CA ALA A 553 26.88 -44.14 28.94
C ALA A 553 27.53 -45.03 27.87
N GLN A 554 28.86 -45.05 27.82
CA GLN A 554 29.69 -46.02 27.09
C GLN A 554 29.54 -46.08 25.55
N CYS A 555 29.18 -44.98 24.88
CA CYS A 555 29.23 -44.94 23.41
C CYS A 555 30.68 -44.81 22.91
N THR A 556 31.20 -45.84 22.24
CA THR A 556 32.52 -45.77 21.58
C THR A 556 32.41 -45.10 20.20
N ARG A 557 33.55 -44.69 19.63
CA ARG A 557 33.60 -44.15 18.26
C ARG A 557 33.01 -45.13 17.24
N GLU A 558 33.24 -46.42 17.44
CA GLU A 558 32.72 -47.46 16.54
C GLU A 558 31.20 -47.58 16.69
N ASP A 559 30.67 -47.56 17.91
CA ASP A 559 29.23 -47.60 18.15
C ASP A 559 28.52 -46.40 17.51
N LEU A 560 29.10 -45.19 17.63
CA LEU A 560 28.58 -43.99 16.98
C LEU A 560 28.62 -44.10 15.46
N TYR A 561 29.71 -44.64 14.89
CA TYR A 561 29.85 -44.84 13.45
C TYR A 561 28.84 -45.85 12.92
N GLN A 562 28.62 -46.96 13.62
CA GLN A 562 27.61 -47.96 13.27
C GLN A 562 26.19 -47.40 13.38
N LEU A 563 25.91 -46.59 14.39
CA LEU A 563 24.61 -45.92 14.55
C LEU A 563 24.36 -44.94 13.39
N LEU A 564 25.38 -44.18 12.99
CA LEU A 564 25.32 -43.27 11.84
C LEU A 564 25.12 -44.03 10.53
N LEU A 565 25.87 -45.11 10.31
CA LEU A 565 25.68 -45.97 9.15
C LEU A 565 24.28 -46.56 9.11
N LYS A 566 23.76 -47.06 10.24
CA LYS A 566 22.40 -47.61 10.31
C LYS A 566 21.34 -46.57 9.98
N ARG A 567 21.54 -45.31 10.39
CA ARG A 567 20.63 -44.19 10.09
C ARG A 567 20.70 -43.76 8.64
N LEU A 568 21.87 -43.83 8.01
CA LEU A 568 22.11 -43.50 6.61
C LEU A 568 21.84 -44.66 5.64
N ALA A 569 21.79 -45.90 6.13
CA ALA A 569 21.70 -47.10 5.32
C ALA A 569 20.29 -47.34 4.78
N TYR A 570 20.00 -46.72 3.64
CA TYR A 570 19.11 -47.29 2.63
C TYR A 570 19.97 -47.94 1.54
N ALA A 571 20.31 -49.22 1.73
CA ALA A 571 20.41 -50.26 0.69
C ALA A 571 21.47 -51.31 1.02
N ASN A 572 21.03 -52.57 0.94
CA ASN A 572 21.91 -53.71 0.75
C ASN A 572 22.82 -53.49 -0.47
N CYS A 573 24.10 -53.82 -0.26
CA CYS A 573 25.12 -54.18 -1.24
C CYS A 573 25.36 -53.22 -2.44
N SER A 574 26.61 -52.74 -2.50
CA SER A 574 27.26 -52.10 -3.67
C SER A 574 26.64 -50.77 -4.12
N ILE A 575 27.03 -49.69 -3.45
CA ILE A 575 26.60 -48.33 -3.79
C ILE A 575 27.85 -47.52 -4.15
N SER A 576 27.97 -47.13 -5.43
CA SER A 576 28.91 -46.07 -5.81
C SER A 576 28.42 -44.74 -5.22
N VAL A 577 29.34 -43.83 -4.92
CA VAL A 577 29.04 -42.49 -4.33
C VAL A 577 27.96 -41.73 -5.10
N ALA A 578 27.76 -42.03 -6.39
CA ALA A 578 26.71 -41.46 -7.24
C ALA A 578 25.27 -41.81 -6.82
N ASN A 579 25.04 -42.97 -6.18
CA ASN A 579 23.70 -43.37 -5.72
C ASN A 579 23.30 -42.71 -4.38
N LEU A 580 24.27 -42.35 -3.54
CA LEU A 580 24.02 -41.54 -2.33
C LEU A 580 23.56 -40.12 -2.70
N PHE A 581 24.13 -39.58 -3.79
CA PHE A 581 23.80 -38.28 -4.36
C PHE A 581 22.38 -38.24 -4.97
N PHE A 582 21.96 -39.33 -5.61
CA PHE A 582 20.64 -39.43 -6.24
C PHE A 582 19.49 -39.54 -5.22
N MET A 583 19.73 -40.09 -4.03
CA MET A 583 18.72 -40.26 -2.98
C MET A 583 18.54 -39.04 -2.08
N CYS A 584 19.58 -38.25 -1.83
CA CYS A 584 19.47 -36.96 -1.13
C CYS A 584 18.68 -35.90 -1.92
N MET A 585 18.44 -36.14 -3.21
CA MET A 585 17.76 -35.23 -4.14
C MET A 585 16.32 -35.66 -4.50
N GLN A 586 15.76 -36.75 -3.96
CA GLN A 586 14.40 -37.21 -4.33
C GLN A 586 13.35 -37.08 -3.21
N LYS A 587 12.45 -36.10 -3.45
CA LYS A 587 11.03 -35.98 -3.07
C LYS A 587 10.54 -36.80 -1.86
N TYR A 588 10.19 -36.07 -0.80
CA TYR A 588 9.30 -36.52 0.27
C TYR A 588 8.03 -37.18 -0.29
N ILE A 589 7.47 -38.13 0.44
CA ILE A 589 6.17 -38.73 0.10
C ILE A 589 5.08 -37.78 0.59
N LYS A 590 4.10 -37.45 -0.26
CA LYS A 590 2.90 -36.73 0.19
C LYS A 590 1.94 -37.74 0.80
N HIS A 591 1.57 -37.55 2.06
CA HIS A 591 0.52 -38.35 2.69
C HIS A 591 -0.85 -38.00 2.08
N GLN A 592 -1.85 -38.90 2.18
CA GLN A 592 -3.21 -38.67 1.67
C GLN A 592 -3.86 -37.38 2.25
N SER A 593 -3.44 -36.94 3.43
CA SER A 593 -3.86 -35.64 4.01
C SER A 593 -3.52 -34.44 3.13
N MET A 594 -2.52 -34.57 2.24
CA MET A 594 -2.12 -33.51 1.29
C MET A 594 -3.09 -33.39 0.12
N ASP A 595 -3.84 -34.44 -0.19
CA ASP A 595 -4.78 -34.49 -1.32
C ASP A 595 -6.15 -33.88 -0.98
N VAL A 596 -6.42 -33.64 0.31
CA VAL A 596 -7.60 -32.89 0.74
C VAL A 596 -7.38 -31.43 0.34
N PRO A 597 -8.17 -30.86 -0.58
CA PRO A 597 -8.07 -29.46 -0.93
C PRO A 597 -8.20 -28.64 0.35
N HIS A 598 -7.43 -27.56 0.46
CA HIS A 598 -7.71 -26.56 1.48
C HIS A 598 -9.16 -26.15 1.28
N GLN A 599 -10.06 -26.59 2.16
CA GLN A 599 -11.45 -26.18 2.10
C GLN A 599 -11.40 -24.71 2.50
N GLN A 600 -11.26 -23.83 1.50
CA GLN A 600 -11.23 -22.39 1.72
C GLN A 600 -12.51 -22.09 2.48
N ILE A 601 -12.34 -21.64 3.72
CA ILE A 601 -13.45 -21.28 4.58
C ILE A 601 -14.16 -20.14 3.85
N THR A 602 -15.35 -20.43 3.34
CA THR A 602 -16.24 -19.45 2.74
C THR A 602 -17.23 -19.00 3.78
N VAL A 603 -17.47 -17.70 3.85
CA VAL A 603 -18.39 -17.07 4.80
C VAL A 603 -19.30 -16.13 4.01
N GLN A 604 -20.59 -16.13 4.28
CA GLN A 604 -21.48 -15.14 3.68
C GLN A 604 -21.28 -13.76 4.29
N LEU A 605 -21.34 -12.69 3.50
CA LEU A 605 -21.26 -11.32 3.99
C LEU A 605 -22.30 -11.04 5.09
N GLN A 606 -23.48 -11.64 4.98
CA GLN A 606 -24.55 -11.58 5.97
C GLN A 606 -24.09 -12.10 7.33
N GLU A 607 -23.30 -13.17 7.40
CA GLU A 607 -22.76 -13.69 8.67
C GLU A 607 -21.77 -12.70 9.30
N CYS A 608 -20.97 -12.00 8.49
CA CYS A 608 -20.08 -10.94 8.98
C CYS A 608 -20.87 -9.74 9.54
N ILE A 609 -22.00 -9.39 8.92
CA ILE A 609 -22.90 -8.34 9.39
C ILE A 609 -23.62 -8.77 10.67
N GLU A 610 -24.08 -10.02 10.74
CA GLU A 610 -24.65 -10.60 11.96
C GLU A 610 -23.64 -10.50 13.11
N LEU A 611 -22.41 -10.96 12.89
CA LEU A 611 -21.32 -10.88 13.86
C LEU A 611 -21.06 -9.43 14.31
N PHE A 612 -21.06 -8.47 13.38
CA PHE A 612 -20.94 -7.04 13.68
C PHE A 612 -22.05 -6.53 14.63
N THR A 613 -23.26 -7.09 14.54
CA THR A 613 -24.42 -6.70 15.37
C THR A 613 -24.59 -7.52 16.66
N THR A 614 -23.70 -8.49 16.90
CA THR A 614 -23.71 -9.27 18.15
C THR A 614 -23.25 -8.44 19.34
N VAL A 615 -23.62 -8.88 20.54
CA VAL A 615 -23.15 -8.26 21.78
C VAL A 615 -21.70 -8.68 22.02
N GLU A 616 -20.81 -7.70 22.14
CA GLU A 616 -19.41 -7.89 22.50
C GLU A 616 -19.11 -7.28 23.88
N THR A 617 -18.07 -7.77 24.54
CA THR A 617 -17.55 -7.12 25.76
C THR A 617 -16.39 -6.21 25.36
N LEU A 618 -16.38 -4.98 25.87
CA LEU A 618 -15.29 -4.04 25.59
C LEU A 618 -13.94 -4.58 26.07
N GLU A 619 -12.90 -4.29 25.30
CA GLU A 619 -11.50 -4.64 25.60
C GLU A 619 -10.97 -3.85 26.80
N GLU A 620 -9.94 -4.38 27.47
CA GLU A 620 -9.32 -3.74 28.63
C GLU A 620 -8.68 -2.39 28.31
N GLU A 621 -8.23 -2.23 27.07
CA GLU A 621 -7.62 -1.01 26.54
C GLU A 621 -8.65 0.10 26.28
N ASN A 622 -9.93 -0.24 26.08
CA ASN A 622 -11.00 0.70 25.69
C ASN A 622 -12.26 0.56 26.57
N PRO A 623 -12.16 0.74 27.91
CA PRO A 623 -13.30 0.60 28.80
C PRO A 623 -14.26 1.80 28.71
N TRP A 624 -15.54 1.57 29.01
CA TRP A 624 -16.56 2.63 29.01
C TRP A 624 -16.71 3.29 30.39
N TYR A 625 -16.75 4.62 30.43
CA TYR A 625 -17.01 5.36 31.65
C TYR A 625 -18.50 5.29 32.04
N CYS A 626 -18.80 4.59 33.13
CA CYS A 626 -20.16 4.51 33.63
C CYS A 626 -20.50 5.75 34.47
N PRO A 627 -21.52 6.57 34.10
CA PRO A 627 -21.88 7.77 34.86
C PRO A 627 -22.50 7.44 36.24
N THR A 628 -23.09 6.24 36.40
CA THR A 628 -23.68 5.80 37.68
C THR A 628 -22.60 5.30 38.64
N CYS A 629 -21.69 4.42 38.19
CA CYS A 629 -20.59 3.91 39.01
C CYS A 629 -19.44 4.92 39.17
N LYS A 630 -19.39 5.95 38.32
CA LYS A 630 -18.31 6.95 38.22
C LYS A 630 -16.93 6.34 38.03
N LYS A 631 -16.85 5.22 37.31
CA LYS A 631 -15.61 4.53 36.95
C LYS A 631 -15.70 3.87 35.59
N HIS A 632 -14.54 3.57 35.01
CA HIS A 632 -14.42 2.82 33.77
C HIS A 632 -14.77 1.35 34.00
N GLN A 633 -15.55 0.77 33.09
CA GLN A 633 -16.08 -0.59 33.18
C GLN A 633 -15.91 -1.29 31.84
N LEU A 634 -15.71 -2.61 31.89
CA LEU A 634 -15.81 -3.49 30.73
C LEU A 634 -17.28 -3.74 30.42
N ALA A 635 -17.95 -2.71 29.90
CA ALA A 635 -19.35 -2.80 29.50
C ALA A 635 -19.52 -3.76 28.33
N THR A 636 -20.71 -4.36 28.22
CA THR A 636 -21.09 -5.00 26.97
C THR A 636 -21.60 -3.94 26.00
N LYS A 637 -21.20 -4.04 24.74
CA LYS A 637 -21.58 -3.15 23.64
C LYS A 637 -22.32 -3.95 22.59
N LYS A 638 -23.41 -3.39 22.07
CA LYS A 638 -24.13 -3.91 20.92
C LYS A 638 -24.34 -2.77 19.92
N LEU A 639 -24.06 -3.02 18.66
CA LEU A 639 -24.35 -2.11 17.56
C LEU A 639 -25.50 -2.67 16.74
N ASP A 640 -26.50 -1.84 16.47
CA ASP A 640 -27.60 -2.19 15.59
C ASP A 640 -27.71 -1.17 14.45
N LEU A 641 -28.02 -1.63 13.24
CA LEU A 641 -28.20 -0.76 12.08
C LEU A 641 -29.54 -0.02 12.19
N TRP A 642 -29.51 1.31 12.29
CA TRP A 642 -30.73 2.13 12.38
C TRP A 642 -31.16 2.71 11.03
N SER A 643 -30.23 3.35 10.33
CA SER A 643 -30.44 3.87 8.97
C SER A 643 -29.18 3.75 8.13
N LEU A 644 -29.33 3.42 6.85
CA LEU A 644 -28.21 3.20 5.94
C LEU A 644 -28.11 4.33 4.88
N PRO A 645 -26.88 4.63 4.41
CA PRO A 645 -26.61 5.70 3.45
C PRO A 645 -27.06 5.39 2.01
N GLU A 646 -26.97 6.37 1.11
CA GLU A 646 -27.14 6.15 -0.34
C GLU A 646 -26.04 5.25 -0.91
N VAL A 647 -24.80 5.44 -0.46
CA VAL A 647 -23.65 4.59 -0.79
C VAL A 647 -23.08 4.00 0.49
N LEU A 648 -23.16 2.68 0.61
CA LEU A 648 -22.66 1.92 1.75
C LEU A 648 -21.27 1.37 1.44
N ILE A 649 -20.30 1.74 2.26
CA ILE A 649 -18.94 1.19 2.21
C ILE A 649 -18.84 0.11 3.30
N ILE A 650 -18.43 -1.09 2.92
CA ILE A 650 -18.19 -2.22 3.83
C ILE A 650 -16.72 -2.61 3.76
N HIS A 651 -16.02 -2.42 4.87
CA HIS A 651 -14.66 -2.84 5.11
C HIS A 651 -14.66 -4.21 5.80
N LEU A 652 -13.96 -5.18 5.20
CA LEU A 652 -13.71 -6.50 5.80
C LEU A 652 -12.45 -6.42 6.66
N LYS A 653 -12.58 -6.56 7.99
CA LYS A 653 -11.45 -6.49 8.95
C LYS A 653 -10.50 -7.70 8.82
N ARG A 654 -9.73 -7.76 7.73
CA ARG A 654 -8.82 -8.87 7.43
C ARG A 654 -7.53 -8.82 8.21
N PHE A 655 -7.02 -7.63 8.53
CA PHE A 655 -5.78 -7.50 9.28
C PHE A 655 -6.07 -7.65 10.77
N SER A 656 -5.47 -8.67 11.37
CA SER A 656 -5.51 -8.92 12.81
C SER A 656 -4.11 -8.66 13.38
N TYR A 657 -4.05 -7.76 14.35
CA TYR A 657 -2.83 -7.41 15.06
C TYR A 657 -2.83 -8.13 16.41
N THR A 658 -1.91 -9.08 16.59
CA THR A 658 -1.58 -9.62 17.91
C THR A 658 -0.22 -9.08 18.34
N LYS A 659 0.14 -9.24 19.62
CA LYS A 659 1.46 -8.81 20.15
C LYS A 659 2.64 -9.44 19.39
N TYR A 660 2.44 -10.58 18.73
CA TYR A 660 3.50 -11.39 18.13
C TYR A 660 3.31 -11.67 16.64
N SER A 661 2.09 -11.54 16.11
CA SER A 661 1.79 -11.78 14.70
C SER A 661 0.96 -10.65 14.09
N ARG A 662 1.25 -10.35 12.82
CA ARG A 662 0.40 -9.54 11.96
C ARG A 662 -0.11 -10.47 10.88
N GLU A 663 -1.35 -10.91 11.03
CA GLU A 663 -1.96 -11.89 10.12
C GLU A 663 -3.02 -11.20 9.27
N LYS A 664 -3.11 -11.65 8.02
CA LYS A 664 -4.21 -11.31 7.14
C LYS A 664 -5.13 -12.53 7.03
N LEU A 665 -6.41 -12.33 7.25
CA LEU A 665 -7.42 -13.35 7.02
C LEU A 665 -7.71 -13.45 5.52
N ASP A 666 -7.39 -14.60 4.91
CA ASP A 666 -7.66 -14.90 3.50
C ASP A 666 -8.98 -15.65 3.28
N THR A 667 -9.90 -15.60 4.26
CA THR A 667 -11.27 -16.15 4.18
C THR A 667 -11.99 -15.60 2.94
N ILE A 668 -12.62 -16.47 2.15
CA ILE A 668 -13.45 -16.00 1.04
C ILE A 668 -14.77 -15.51 1.64
N VAL A 669 -15.06 -14.22 1.44
CA VAL A 669 -16.36 -13.66 1.82
C VAL A 669 -17.22 -13.64 0.56
N GLU A 670 -18.29 -14.42 0.55
CA GLU A 670 -19.28 -14.40 -0.52
C GLU A 670 -20.19 -13.20 -0.32
N PHE A 671 -20.34 -12.38 -1.36
CA PHE A 671 -21.21 -11.21 -1.35
C PHE A 671 -21.95 -11.07 -2.67
N PRO A 672 -23.22 -10.66 -2.66
CA PRO A 672 -24.02 -10.55 -3.87
C PRO A 672 -23.67 -9.26 -4.63
N LEU A 673 -23.46 -9.35 -5.95
CA LEU A 673 -23.20 -8.18 -6.78
C LEU A 673 -24.44 -7.28 -6.97
N ARG A 674 -25.65 -7.83 -6.78
CA ARG A 674 -26.93 -7.14 -6.94
C ARG A 674 -27.91 -7.60 -5.86
N ASP A 675 -28.89 -6.74 -5.57
CA ASP A 675 -29.99 -7.03 -4.66
C ASP A 675 -29.55 -7.45 -3.24
N LEU A 676 -28.45 -6.86 -2.72
CA LEU A 676 -28.06 -7.03 -1.32
C LEU A 676 -29.12 -6.38 -0.42
N ASP A 677 -29.91 -7.20 0.29
CA ASP A 677 -31.03 -6.74 1.10
C ASP A 677 -30.65 -6.59 2.59
N PHE A 678 -30.77 -5.37 3.12
CA PHE A 678 -30.57 -5.06 4.53
C PHE A 678 -31.85 -5.04 5.37
N SER A 679 -33.01 -5.31 4.77
CA SER A 679 -34.31 -5.20 5.45
C SER A 679 -34.40 -6.07 6.71
N GLY A 680 -33.69 -7.20 6.75
CA GLY A 680 -33.62 -8.09 7.93
C GLY A 680 -32.73 -7.57 9.07
N PHE A 681 -31.81 -6.65 8.79
CA PHE A 681 -30.83 -6.13 9.75
C PHE A 681 -31.21 -4.76 10.33
N LEU A 682 -32.17 -4.07 9.71
CA LEU A 682 -32.62 -2.75 10.15
C LEU A 682 -33.57 -2.85 11.35
N LEU A 683 -33.22 -2.15 12.44
CA LEU A 683 -34.13 -2.05 13.60
C LEU A 683 -35.36 -1.19 13.34
N LYS A 684 -35.26 -0.21 12.44
CA LYS A 684 -36.38 0.64 12.03
C LYS A 684 -37.39 -0.22 11.26
N LYS A 685 -38.30 -0.86 11.98
CA LYS A 685 -39.42 -1.59 11.37
C LYS A 685 -40.31 -0.58 10.68
N THR A 686 -40.44 -0.69 9.36
CA THR A 686 -41.44 0.03 8.56
C THR A 686 -42.83 -0.40 9.01
N VAL A 687 -43.40 0.32 9.97
CA VAL A 687 -44.79 0.10 10.43
C VAL A 687 -45.78 0.37 9.29
N ASN A 688 -45.37 1.13 8.26
CA ASN A 688 -46.12 1.35 7.03
C ASN A 688 -45.29 0.93 5.81
N SER A 689 -45.91 0.17 4.91
CA SER A 689 -45.39 -0.41 3.66
C SER A 689 -45.06 0.61 2.55
N THR A 690 -44.70 1.85 2.91
CA THR A 690 -44.48 2.96 1.99
C THR A 690 -43.01 3.33 1.74
N GLU A 691 -42.05 2.88 2.56
CA GLU A 691 -40.62 3.09 2.27
C GLU A 691 -40.09 1.97 1.37
N PRO A 692 -39.32 2.29 0.31
CA PRO A 692 -38.75 1.29 -0.58
C PRO A 692 -37.78 0.36 0.16
N PRO A 693 -37.65 -0.91 -0.27
CA PRO A 693 -36.75 -1.86 0.37
C PRO A 693 -35.30 -1.37 0.27
N CYS A 694 -34.53 -1.54 1.36
CA CYS A 694 -33.12 -1.13 1.42
C CYS A 694 -32.24 -2.16 0.70
N ARG A 695 -32.30 -2.14 -0.63
CA ARG A 695 -31.51 -3.00 -1.52
C ARG A 695 -30.35 -2.25 -2.14
N TYR A 696 -29.22 -2.93 -2.27
CA TYR A 696 -28.00 -2.37 -2.79
C TYR A 696 -27.40 -3.20 -3.92
N ASP A 697 -26.79 -2.51 -4.88
CA ASP A 697 -25.99 -3.10 -5.95
C ASP A 697 -24.53 -2.70 -5.77
N LEU A 698 -23.62 -3.63 -6.04
CA LEU A 698 -22.18 -3.40 -5.95
C LEU A 698 -21.73 -2.49 -7.10
N ILE A 699 -20.95 -1.45 -6.76
CA ILE A 699 -20.40 -0.48 -7.73
C ILE A 699 -18.88 -0.55 -7.85
N SER A 700 -18.17 -0.87 -6.77
CA SER A 700 -16.71 -1.03 -6.80
C SER A 700 -16.21 -1.87 -5.63
N VAL A 701 -14.99 -2.38 -5.79
CA VAL A 701 -14.29 -3.25 -4.85
C VAL A 701 -12.82 -2.85 -4.81
N SER A 702 -12.28 -2.65 -3.61
CA SER A 702 -10.84 -2.59 -3.38
C SER A 702 -10.33 -3.99 -3.02
N ASN A 703 -9.30 -4.46 -3.71
CA ASN A 703 -8.65 -5.74 -3.45
C ASN A 703 -7.27 -5.49 -2.83
N HIS A 704 -6.82 -6.42 -1.99
CA HIS A 704 -5.48 -6.46 -1.43
C HIS A 704 -4.88 -7.85 -1.58
N PHE A 705 -3.68 -7.93 -2.16
CA PHE A 705 -2.86 -9.13 -2.29
C PHE A 705 -1.62 -9.01 -1.40
N GLY A 706 -1.12 -10.15 -0.90
CA GLY A 706 0.03 -10.16 0.00
C GLY A 706 -0.30 -9.68 1.42
N GLY A 707 0.75 -9.38 2.20
CA GLY A 707 0.67 -8.90 3.58
C GLY A 707 0.91 -7.39 3.68
N LEU A 708 0.65 -6.78 4.84
CA LEU A 708 0.67 -5.31 5.02
C LEU A 708 2.01 -4.63 4.68
N ARG A 709 3.15 -5.35 4.76
CA ARG A 709 4.49 -4.79 4.49
C ARG A 709 4.90 -4.85 3.01
N ASP A 710 4.37 -5.80 2.25
CA ASP A 710 4.75 -6.09 0.87
C ASP A 710 3.50 -6.50 0.07
N GLY A 711 2.46 -5.69 0.25
CA GLY A 711 1.13 -5.91 -0.31
C GLY A 711 0.91 -5.09 -1.56
N HIS A 712 -0.08 -5.48 -2.35
CA HIS A 712 -0.49 -4.73 -3.54
C HIS A 712 -1.99 -4.56 -3.58
N TYR A 713 -2.44 -3.33 -3.81
CA TYR A 713 -3.86 -3.00 -3.91
C TYR A 713 -4.26 -2.81 -5.37
N THR A 714 -5.41 -3.36 -5.72
CA THR A 714 -6.06 -3.12 -7.03
C THR A 714 -7.54 -2.86 -6.81
N SER A 715 -8.30 -2.60 -7.86
CA SER A 715 -9.75 -2.41 -7.72
C SER A 715 -10.54 -2.95 -8.90
N TYR A 716 -11.76 -3.39 -8.63
CA TYR A 716 -12.80 -3.56 -9.64
C TYR A 716 -13.78 -2.41 -9.52
N ALA A 717 -14.25 -1.86 -10.64
CA ALA A 717 -15.34 -0.90 -10.61
C ALA A 717 -16.24 -1.02 -11.83
N ARG A 718 -17.53 -0.78 -11.61
CA ARG A 718 -18.55 -0.72 -12.64
C ARG A 718 -18.64 0.71 -13.15
N ASN A 719 -18.31 0.92 -14.42
CA ASN A 719 -18.39 2.24 -15.02
C ASN A 719 -19.86 2.66 -15.15
N LYS A 720 -20.19 3.86 -14.67
CA LYS A 720 -21.58 4.35 -14.62
C LYS A 720 -22.19 4.64 -16.00
N ASP A 721 -21.37 4.96 -17.00
CA ASP A 721 -21.84 5.42 -18.31
C ASP A 721 -22.13 4.24 -19.26
N ASN A 722 -21.35 3.16 -19.19
CA ASN A 722 -21.52 1.97 -20.03
C ASN A 722 -21.99 0.72 -19.27
N GLY A 723 -22.01 0.76 -17.93
CA GLY A 723 -22.47 -0.34 -17.08
C GLY A 723 -21.53 -1.56 -17.01
N GLN A 724 -20.33 -1.49 -17.60
CA GLN A 724 -19.34 -2.58 -17.66
C GLN A 724 -18.38 -2.56 -16.48
N TRP A 725 -17.86 -3.72 -16.13
CA TRP A 725 -16.84 -3.88 -15.09
C TRP A 725 -15.43 -3.77 -15.66
N TYR A 726 -14.58 -3.05 -14.93
CA TYR A 726 -13.16 -2.90 -15.23
C TYR A 726 -12.33 -3.25 -14.01
N TYR A 727 -11.15 -3.81 -14.26
CA TYR A 727 -10.09 -4.03 -13.30
C TYR A 727 -9.01 -2.97 -13.46
N PHE A 728 -8.70 -2.27 -12.38
CA PHE A 728 -7.72 -1.19 -12.31
C PHE A 728 -6.55 -1.66 -11.45
N ASP A 729 -5.40 -1.78 -12.09
CA ASP A 729 -4.12 -2.14 -11.50
C ASP A 729 -3.13 -1.03 -11.79
N ASP A 730 -3.12 -0.04 -10.89
CA ASP A 730 -2.42 1.24 -11.08
C ASP A 730 -2.74 1.87 -12.45
N SER A 731 -1.73 2.05 -13.31
CA SER A 731 -1.89 2.65 -14.63
C SER A 731 -2.62 1.74 -15.63
N LYS A 732 -2.72 0.45 -15.35
CA LYS A 732 -3.28 -0.55 -16.26
C LYS A 732 -4.76 -0.74 -15.97
N VAL A 733 -5.58 -0.58 -17.01
CA VAL A 733 -7.02 -0.83 -16.95
C VAL A 733 -7.39 -1.93 -17.93
N THR A 734 -8.12 -2.94 -17.47
CA THR A 734 -8.58 -4.07 -18.29
C THR A 734 -10.05 -4.37 -18.04
N TYR A 735 -10.75 -4.92 -19.05
CA TYR A 735 -12.11 -5.40 -18.86
C TYR A 735 -12.17 -6.54 -17.84
N ALA A 736 -13.22 -6.58 -17.02
CA ALA A 736 -13.46 -7.61 -16.03
C ALA A 736 -14.86 -8.21 -16.19
N ARG A 737 -15.01 -9.49 -15.84
CA ARG A 737 -16.32 -10.15 -15.75
C ARG A 737 -16.76 -10.27 -14.30
N GLU A 738 -18.07 -10.34 -14.09
CA GLU A 738 -18.68 -10.44 -12.76
C GLU A 738 -18.17 -11.65 -11.97
N GLU A 739 -17.83 -12.76 -12.65
CA GLU A 739 -17.32 -13.98 -12.00
C GLU A 739 -15.91 -13.82 -11.38
N GLN A 740 -15.17 -12.78 -11.76
CA GLN A 740 -13.80 -12.54 -11.31
C GLN A 740 -13.72 -11.66 -10.04
N ILE A 741 -14.86 -11.11 -9.60
CA ILE A 741 -14.92 -10.08 -8.55
C ILE A 741 -14.86 -10.71 -7.16
N VAL A 742 -15.56 -11.83 -6.94
CA VAL A 742 -15.63 -12.50 -5.63
C VAL A 742 -14.37 -13.33 -5.42
N THR A 743 -13.45 -12.83 -4.59
CA THR A 743 -12.17 -13.49 -4.28
C THR A 743 -11.77 -13.27 -2.82
N SER A 744 -10.78 -14.02 -2.32
CA SER A 744 -10.18 -13.78 -0.99
C SER A 744 -9.45 -12.44 -0.87
N ALA A 745 -9.09 -11.80 -1.99
CA ALA A 745 -8.38 -10.53 -2.01
C ALA A 745 -9.27 -9.33 -1.68
N VAL A 746 -10.60 -9.47 -1.77
CA VAL A 746 -11.56 -8.39 -1.55
C VAL A 746 -11.41 -7.79 -0.16
N TYR A 747 -11.25 -6.48 -0.07
CA TYR A 747 -10.95 -5.77 1.17
C TYR A 747 -11.99 -4.69 1.51
N LEU A 748 -12.37 -3.85 0.54
CA LEU A 748 -13.45 -2.86 0.66
C LEU A 748 -14.51 -3.12 -0.41
N LEU A 749 -15.78 -3.02 -0.04
CA LEU A 749 -16.94 -3.16 -0.91
C LEU A 749 -17.71 -1.84 -0.93
N PHE A 750 -18.05 -1.33 -2.10
CA PHE A 750 -18.88 -0.14 -2.28
C PHE A 750 -20.21 -0.54 -2.92
N TYR A 751 -21.29 -0.23 -2.22
CA TYR A 751 -22.66 -0.58 -2.59
C TYR A 751 -23.50 0.68 -2.77
N GLN A 752 -24.29 0.78 -3.82
CA GLN A 752 -25.22 1.88 -4.06
C GLN A 752 -26.67 1.42 -3.89
N ARG A 753 -27.47 2.21 -3.18
CA ARG A 753 -28.86 1.88 -2.90
C ARG A 753 -29.75 2.08 -4.12
N GLN A 754 -30.56 1.07 -4.46
CA GLN A 754 -31.33 1.02 -5.71
C GLN A 754 -32.38 2.14 -5.85
N ASP A 755 -33.03 2.55 -4.76
CA ASP A 755 -34.06 3.62 -4.74
C ASP A 755 -33.48 5.03 -4.98
N LYS A 756 -32.16 5.18 -4.85
CA LYS A 756 -31.45 6.44 -5.03
C LYS A 756 -30.71 6.55 -6.36
N ILE A 757 -30.66 5.46 -7.14
CA ILE A 757 -30.09 5.49 -8.49
C ILE A 757 -30.93 6.43 -9.35
N ARG A 758 -30.38 7.59 -9.72
CA ARG A 758 -31.01 8.51 -10.65
C ARG A 758 -31.04 7.85 -12.03
N GLN A 759 -32.23 7.53 -12.55
CA GLN A 759 -32.33 7.03 -13.92
C GLN A 759 -31.82 8.09 -14.90
N PRO A 760 -31.02 7.72 -15.93
CA PRO A 760 -30.67 8.65 -17.00
C PRO A 760 -31.93 9.08 -17.72
N THR A 761 -32.30 10.36 -17.63
CA THR A 761 -33.29 10.94 -18.54
C THR A 761 -32.69 10.94 -19.94
N VAL A 762 -33.09 9.96 -20.75
CA VAL A 762 -32.94 10.04 -22.21
C VAL A 762 -33.71 11.29 -22.66
N PRO A 763 -33.09 12.23 -23.42
CA PRO A 763 -33.83 13.37 -23.96
C PRO A 763 -34.98 12.85 -24.84
N PRO A 764 -36.19 13.44 -24.78
CA PRO A 764 -37.24 13.06 -25.71
C PRO A 764 -36.77 13.30 -27.15
N PRO A 765 -37.16 12.44 -28.11
CA PRO A 765 -36.76 12.60 -29.50
C PRO A 765 -37.24 13.97 -30.00
N VAL A 766 -36.29 14.77 -30.48
CA VAL A 766 -36.58 16.08 -31.08
C VAL A 766 -37.52 15.84 -32.27
N PRO A 767 -38.71 16.45 -32.31
CA PRO A 767 -39.58 16.33 -33.48
C PRO A 767 -38.88 17.00 -34.67
N SER A 768 -38.74 16.25 -35.76
CA SER A 768 -38.15 16.70 -37.01
C SER A 768 -38.88 17.94 -37.52
N SER A 769 -38.24 19.11 -37.42
CA SER A 769 -38.72 20.33 -38.05
C SER A 769 -38.60 20.18 -39.57
N SER A 770 -39.76 20.28 -40.21
CA SER A 770 -39.98 20.48 -41.65
C SER A 770 -38.94 21.40 -42.30
N GLN A 771 -38.29 20.90 -43.36
CA GLN A 771 -37.51 21.73 -44.28
C GLN A 771 -38.43 22.73 -45.00
N PRO A 772 -37.99 23.97 -45.23
CA PRO A 772 -38.71 24.91 -46.07
C PRO A 772 -38.49 24.57 -47.55
N GLU A 773 -39.59 24.49 -48.28
CA GLU A 773 -39.66 24.39 -49.73
C GLU A 773 -38.86 25.53 -50.39
N ASN A 774 -37.98 25.19 -51.32
CA ASN A 774 -37.49 26.13 -52.32
C ASN A 774 -37.63 25.49 -53.70
N HIS A 775 -38.69 25.89 -54.39
CA HIS A 775 -38.89 25.73 -55.83
C HIS A 775 -37.82 26.51 -56.59
N ILE A 776 -36.97 25.81 -57.36
CA ILE A 776 -36.38 26.35 -58.60
C ILE A 776 -36.42 25.26 -59.68
N SER A 777 -36.94 25.66 -60.82
CA SER A 777 -37.28 24.87 -62.00
C SER A 777 -36.08 24.53 -62.90
N SER A 778 -36.20 23.35 -63.53
CA SER A 778 -35.76 22.98 -64.89
C SER A 778 -34.27 23.06 -65.26
N GLN A 779 -33.66 21.92 -65.58
CA GLN A 779 -33.50 21.46 -66.97
C GLN A 779 -32.80 20.08 -67.03
N THR A 780 -33.17 19.35 -68.07
CA THR A 780 -32.85 17.98 -68.48
C THR A 780 -31.37 17.73 -68.78
N HIS A 781 -30.87 16.52 -68.47
CA HIS A 781 -30.13 15.71 -69.43
C HIS A 781 -30.01 14.24 -69.01
N ASP A 782 -30.16 13.38 -70.01
CA ASP A 782 -30.24 11.92 -70.04
C ASP A 782 -29.03 11.15 -69.49
N GLY A 783 -29.24 9.87 -69.17
CA GLY A 783 -28.17 8.87 -69.33
C GLY A 783 -28.15 7.68 -68.36
N MET A 784 -29.04 6.72 -68.59
CA MET A 784 -28.77 5.28 -68.76
C MET A 784 -27.99 4.46 -67.71
N ASP A 785 -28.70 3.44 -67.22
CA ASP A 785 -28.33 2.03 -67.00
C ASP A 785 -27.15 1.61 -66.10
N GLY A 786 -27.44 0.66 -65.19
CA GLY A 786 -26.44 -0.25 -64.63
C GLY A 786 -26.83 -0.92 -63.32
N ALA A 787 -27.65 -1.98 -63.39
CA ALA A 787 -27.91 -2.90 -62.29
C ALA A 787 -26.72 -3.86 -62.04
N SER A 788 -26.41 -4.16 -60.77
CA SER A 788 -25.79 -5.40 -60.24
C SER A 788 -25.43 -5.15 -58.77
N SER A 789 -26.19 -5.56 -57.75
CA SER A 789 -26.29 -6.90 -57.15
C SER A 789 -24.95 -7.57 -56.78
N CYS A 790 -24.91 -8.01 -55.51
CA CYS A 790 -24.05 -9.05 -54.91
C CYS A 790 -22.59 -8.67 -54.61
N VAL A 791 -21.91 -9.19 -53.59
CA VAL A 791 -22.18 -10.04 -52.41
C VAL A 791 -20.88 -9.93 -51.57
N SER A 792 -21.02 -10.10 -50.26
CA SER A 792 -19.97 -10.29 -49.24
C SER A 792 -18.89 -11.31 -49.59
N MET A 793 -17.63 -11.05 -49.19
CA MET A 793 -16.70 -12.09 -48.68
C MET A 793 -15.70 -11.50 -47.67
N GLU A 794 -15.40 -12.33 -46.68
CA GLU A 794 -14.48 -12.16 -45.54
C GLU A 794 -12.99 -12.25 -45.92
N THR A 795 -12.15 -11.84 -44.95
CA THR A 795 -10.72 -12.12 -44.70
C THR A 795 -9.72 -11.50 -45.68
N ASP A 796 -8.62 -10.86 -45.25
CA ASP A 796 -7.76 -11.11 -44.09
C ASP A 796 -7.75 -10.05 -42.96
#